data_AF-A0A970D4F6-F1
#
_entry.id   AF-A0A970D4F6-F1
#
_cell.length_a   1.000
_cell.length_b   1.000
_cell.length_c   1.000
_cell.angle_alpha   90.00
_cell.angle_beta   90.00
_cell.angle_gamma   90.00
#
_symmetry.space_group_name_H-M   'P 1'
#
loop_
_entity.id
_entity.type
_entity.pdbx_description
1 polymer ?
#
loop_
_entity_poly.entity_id
_entity_poly.type
_entity_poly.pdbx_seq_one_letter_code
_entity_poly.pdbx_strand_id
1 'polypeptide(L)'
;MSDFLLIVIWISLLSLIGRVISLITNDIKGNRFYIAQVFFAASLLGGFFYKSDRLGYVALAGVLLQFLQITLPDALSSFVENLILKNRPDIIYRPARLLALLAPSDKNQNLASLAKLVFDRMENPEMLDFHLAEEAKNSESDDILPALFLAIFRFHRSDYDGVIEAFSFKDMQKELPPQAYVLLTRAYLEIGDSESAVKSQLTLENQASKLTNIHDKVSLIISRMTLFSFLGWKEKFDELMSERMVILTKIPSSLLSFWRFVSVFNSGDFEAGSSGMQTVIANLSVKEEHLLPSMQRRYASLLENQNFLGEKMIPVHKRLYDEFASSFPIGLEEKMELLPPLKNKSFGTMWFGFFITVPTALFLSIGIQDLLQLINSGSLHSRLLAWGEYFRLIAYQFIHLNWLHFALNYLAFVTLAVIVENMAGAGAMYFIFLFSGTLGGLCSVYFRPETFTVGASGSIFGLFAAGIIFYYAKAPNYKYYSKVFTKANVFSLIFINVLITFVFPNIDIYSHLGGTFGGFLSGCLVILLFKIFKTKANLVKKTLMTISLGIMLLAFSQHLYLGFNNGFYPFKVDGYKTISAPENRYAAEFPESWHLRQKENIWTFSVDGSFGDSFHFLRFGDTLDEDFVAEFEKIAEMAVLKAKEETGTSLLGDNFQNLLKPKKIYQYLWDFGKPDGFSVHFLDYLIELENGGAWIRFVLPTDNISSYEPLIRKILSSLRINIS
;
A
#
# COMPACT_ATOMS: atom_id res chain seq x y z
N MET A 1 -2.72 -26.61 -12.13
CA MET A 1 -3.00 -26.32 -10.70
C MET A 1 -4.16 -25.35 -10.67
N SER A 2 -5.29 -25.72 -10.06
CA SER A 2 -6.60 -25.10 -10.30
C SER A 2 -6.62 -23.60 -10.02
N ASP A 3 -7.27 -22.82 -10.90
CA ASP A 3 -7.57 -21.38 -10.75
C ASP A 3 -8.15 -21.02 -9.37
N PHE A 4 -8.73 -21.99 -8.67
CA PHE A 4 -9.17 -21.90 -7.28
C PHE A 4 -8.05 -21.58 -6.27
N LEU A 5 -6.85 -22.18 -6.38
CA LEU A 5 -5.74 -21.92 -5.47
C LEU A 5 -5.14 -20.52 -5.71
N LEU A 6 -5.12 -20.08 -6.98
CA LEU A 6 -4.76 -18.73 -7.40
C LEU A 6 -5.74 -17.71 -6.77
N ILE A 7 -7.05 -17.98 -6.82
CA ILE A 7 -8.09 -17.17 -6.17
C ILE A 7 -7.90 -17.12 -4.65
N VAL A 8 -7.63 -18.24 -3.99
CA VAL A 8 -7.44 -18.30 -2.52
C VAL A 8 -6.19 -17.53 -2.09
N ILE A 9 -5.09 -17.61 -2.84
CA ILE A 9 -3.85 -16.89 -2.52
C ILE A 9 -4.01 -15.39 -2.79
N TRP A 10 -4.70 -14.99 -3.86
CA TRP A 10 -4.99 -13.59 -4.14
C TRP A 10 -5.98 -12.97 -3.14
N ILE A 11 -7.02 -13.71 -2.74
CA ILE A 11 -7.92 -13.30 -1.65
C ILE A 11 -7.12 -13.19 -0.33
N SER A 12 -6.18 -14.10 -0.09
CA SER A 12 -5.32 -14.06 1.09
C SER A 12 -4.39 -12.83 1.09
N LEU A 13 -3.79 -12.50 -0.06
CA LEU A 13 -2.95 -11.32 -0.30
C LEU A 13 -3.73 -10.01 -0.17
N LEU A 14 -4.90 -9.92 -0.81
CA LEU A 14 -5.79 -8.76 -0.74
C LEU A 14 -6.35 -8.60 0.69
N SER A 15 -6.68 -9.70 1.37
CA SER A 15 -7.06 -9.65 2.79
C SER A 15 -5.88 -9.31 3.69
N LEU A 16 -4.65 -9.72 3.37
CA LEU A 16 -3.46 -9.35 4.14
C LEU A 16 -3.12 -7.88 3.93
N ILE A 17 -3.17 -7.36 2.70
CA ILE A 17 -2.99 -5.94 2.40
C ILE A 17 -4.10 -5.12 3.08
N GLY A 18 -5.35 -5.57 3.02
CA GLY A 18 -6.48 -4.97 3.74
C GLY A 18 -6.31 -5.02 5.26
N ARG A 19 -5.80 -6.12 5.83
CA ARG A 19 -5.47 -6.24 7.26
C ARG A 19 -4.29 -5.39 7.65
N VAL A 20 -3.23 -5.33 6.84
CA VAL A 20 -2.07 -4.47 7.04
C VAL A 20 -2.54 -3.02 7.03
N ILE A 21 -3.41 -2.61 6.11
CA ILE A 21 -4.01 -1.26 6.03
C ILE A 21 -4.95 -0.96 7.20
N SER A 22 -5.78 -1.92 7.62
CA SER A 22 -6.64 -1.85 8.81
C SER A 22 -5.82 -1.72 10.11
N LEU A 23 -4.76 -2.53 10.24
CA LEU A 23 -3.79 -2.51 11.34
C LEU A 23 -2.90 -1.25 11.30
N ILE A 24 -2.67 -0.66 10.12
CA ILE A 24 -1.94 0.60 9.94
C ILE A 24 -2.71 1.80 10.51
N THR A 25 -4.00 1.71 10.81
CA THR A 25 -4.79 2.92 11.12
C THR A 25 -5.54 2.92 12.44
N ASN A 26 -5.96 1.78 13.02
CA ASN A 26 -6.88 1.77 14.18
C ASN A 26 -8.11 2.69 14.02
N ASP A 27 -8.50 2.97 12.78
CA ASP A 27 -9.67 3.80 12.49
C ASP A 27 -10.23 3.39 11.12
N ILE A 28 -11.41 2.75 11.14
CA ILE A 28 -12.12 2.27 9.94
C ILE A 28 -12.57 3.47 9.09
N LYS A 29 -12.76 4.66 9.69
CA LYS A 29 -13.22 5.88 9.02
C LYS A 29 -12.22 6.43 8.01
N GLY A 30 -10.91 6.20 8.19
CA GLY A 30 -9.86 6.75 7.34
C GLY A 30 -9.51 5.94 6.08
N ASN A 31 -9.88 4.65 6.01
CA ASN A 31 -9.26 3.71 5.06
C ASN A 31 -10.22 2.98 4.13
N ARG A 32 -11.45 3.46 4.03
CA ARG A 32 -12.49 2.93 3.13
C ARG A 32 -12.13 2.98 1.67
N PHE A 33 -11.32 3.97 1.27
CA PHE A 33 -10.82 4.12 -0.09
C PHE A 33 -9.91 2.96 -0.49
N TYR A 34 -9.06 2.49 0.43
CA TYR A 34 -8.14 1.38 0.19
C TYR A 34 -8.83 0.01 0.24
N ILE A 35 -9.80 -0.17 1.15
CA ILE A 35 -10.64 -1.39 1.18
C ILE A 35 -11.50 -1.48 -0.10
N ALA A 36 -12.04 -0.35 -0.57
CA ALA A 36 -12.74 -0.26 -1.84
C ALA A 36 -11.83 -0.56 -3.04
N GLN A 37 -10.55 -0.18 -3.02
CA GLN A 37 -9.58 -0.51 -4.07
C GLN A 37 -9.20 -2.01 -4.09
N VAL A 38 -9.00 -2.61 -2.91
CA VAL A 38 -8.72 -4.04 -2.75
C VAL A 38 -9.90 -4.89 -3.25
N PHE A 39 -11.14 -4.48 -2.96
CA PHE A 39 -12.34 -5.15 -3.47
C PHE A 39 -12.66 -4.80 -4.93
N PHE A 40 -12.37 -3.58 -5.39
CA PHE A 40 -12.45 -3.21 -6.81
C PHE A 40 -11.53 -4.09 -7.67
N ALA A 41 -10.30 -4.35 -7.19
CA ALA A 41 -9.38 -5.28 -7.83
C ALA A 41 -9.91 -6.73 -7.79
N ALA A 42 -10.50 -7.18 -6.69
CA ALA A 42 -11.14 -8.50 -6.57
C ALA A 42 -12.37 -8.67 -7.48
N SER A 43 -13.17 -7.61 -7.67
CA SER A 43 -14.36 -7.59 -8.53
C SER A 43 -13.99 -7.50 -10.02
N LEU A 44 -12.92 -6.78 -10.36
CA LEU A 44 -12.30 -6.82 -11.70
C LEU A 44 -11.76 -8.21 -12.02
N LEU A 45 -11.09 -8.85 -11.06
CA LEU A 45 -10.66 -10.25 -11.16
C LEU A 45 -11.87 -11.17 -11.42
N GLY A 46 -12.95 -11.04 -10.65
CA GLY A 46 -14.17 -11.84 -10.83
C GLY A 46 -14.87 -11.64 -12.17
N GLY A 47 -14.90 -10.41 -12.70
CA GLY A 47 -15.45 -10.11 -14.02
C GLY A 47 -14.59 -10.60 -15.19
N PHE A 48 -13.27 -10.66 -15.00
CA PHE A 48 -12.32 -11.06 -16.04
C PHE A 48 -12.32 -12.59 -16.27
N PHE A 49 -12.63 -13.40 -15.26
CA PHE A 49 -12.61 -14.86 -15.37
C PHE A 49 -13.89 -15.49 -15.95
N TYR A 50 -14.91 -14.70 -16.36
CA TYR A 50 -16.11 -15.26 -17.00
C TYR A 50 -16.51 -14.52 -18.29
N LYS A 51 -15.99 -15.06 -19.39
CA LYS A 51 -16.14 -14.85 -20.85
C LYS A 51 -17.36 -14.15 -21.49
N SER A 52 -18.14 -13.27 -20.83
CA SER A 52 -19.31 -12.61 -21.47
C SER A 52 -19.39 -11.09 -21.32
N ASP A 53 -19.63 -10.40 -22.44
CA ASP A 53 -19.66 -8.92 -22.57
C ASP A 53 -20.78 -8.19 -21.80
N ARG A 54 -21.79 -8.90 -21.29
CA ARG A 54 -22.96 -8.27 -20.59
C ARG A 54 -22.80 -8.16 -19.07
N LEU A 55 -21.90 -8.93 -18.46
CA LEU A 55 -21.70 -8.93 -17.00
C LEU A 55 -20.69 -7.88 -16.50
N GLY A 56 -19.94 -7.24 -17.39
CA GLY A 56 -19.08 -6.09 -17.02
C GLY A 56 -19.88 -4.92 -16.43
N TYR A 57 -21.10 -4.67 -16.94
CA TYR A 57 -22.01 -3.67 -16.37
C TYR A 57 -22.60 -4.10 -15.02
N VAL A 58 -22.79 -5.40 -14.81
CA VAL A 58 -23.24 -5.96 -13.52
C VAL A 58 -22.12 -5.93 -12.49
N ALA A 59 -20.88 -6.17 -12.90
CA ALA A 59 -19.70 -5.97 -12.06
C ALA A 59 -19.51 -4.49 -11.69
N LEU A 60 -19.71 -3.57 -12.64
CA LEU A 60 -19.70 -2.13 -12.39
C LEU A 60 -20.84 -1.69 -11.44
N ALA A 61 -22.05 -2.24 -11.62
CA ALA A 61 -23.18 -2.01 -10.71
C ALA A 61 -22.93 -2.60 -9.32
N GLY A 62 -22.29 -3.77 -9.23
CA GLY A 62 -21.83 -4.38 -7.98
C GLY A 62 -20.78 -3.54 -7.27
N VAL A 63 -19.85 -2.95 -8.02
CA VAL A 63 -18.86 -1.98 -7.51
C VAL A 63 -19.53 -0.73 -6.95
N LEU A 64 -20.53 -0.18 -7.65
CA LEU A 64 -21.29 0.99 -7.18
C LEU A 64 -22.13 0.69 -5.93
N LEU A 65 -22.80 -0.47 -5.89
CA LEU A 65 -23.55 -0.96 -4.73
C LEU A 65 -22.65 -1.25 -3.53
N GLN A 66 -21.44 -1.74 -3.74
CA GLN A 66 -20.47 -2.00 -2.66
C GLN A 66 -19.76 -0.73 -2.20
N PHE A 67 -19.49 0.23 -3.10
CA PHE A 67 -19.04 1.56 -2.70
C PHE A 67 -20.06 2.20 -1.76
N LEU A 68 -21.36 2.07 -2.07
CA LEU A 68 -22.45 2.47 -1.17
C LEU A 68 -22.44 1.64 0.13
N GLN A 69 -22.36 0.31 0.11
CA GLN A 69 -22.33 -0.51 1.32
C GLN A 69 -21.12 -0.25 2.23
N ILE A 70 -19.98 0.19 1.70
CA ILE A 70 -18.82 0.54 2.52
C ILE A 70 -18.94 1.99 2.97
N THR A 71 -19.09 2.96 2.07
CA THR A 71 -19.05 4.39 2.40
C THR A 71 -20.26 4.87 3.19
N LEU A 72 -21.43 4.28 2.96
CA LEU A 72 -22.67 4.70 3.60
C LEU A 72 -22.69 4.38 5.10
N PRO A 73 -22.24 3.21 5.60
CA PRO A 73 -22.17 2.94 7.04
C PRO A 73 -21.33 3.90 7.88
N ASP A 74 -20.12 4.35 7.52
CA ASP A 74 -19.42 5.34 8.37
C ASP A 74 -19.86 6.76 8.09
N ALA A 75 -20.38 7.07 6.89
CA ALA A 75 -21.08 8.33 6.71
C ALA A 75 -22.27 8.38 7.68
N LEU A 76 -23.03 7.30 7.78
CA LEU A 76 -24.12 7.13 8.73
C LEU A 76 -23.64 7.05 10.19
N SER A 77 -22.57 6.34 10.50
CA SER A 77 -22.03 6.21 11.85
C SER A 77 -21.50 7.54 12.37
N SER A 78 -20.72 8.25 11.55
CA SER A 78 -20.24 9.61 11.88
C SER A 78 -21.37 10.62 11.93
N PHE A 79 -22.41 10.45 11.09
CA PHE A 79 -23.60 11.28 11.16
C PHE A 79 -24.38 11.01 12.45
N VAL A 80 -24.62 9.74 12.80
CA VAL A 80 -25.26 9.31 14.05
C VAL A 80 -24.49 9.80 15.27
N GLU A 81 -23.18 9.61 15.33
CA GLU A 81 -22.33 10.15 16.40
C GLU A 81 -22.44 11.68 16.50
N ASN A 82 -22.39 12.40 15.37
CA ASN A 82 -22.59 13.85 15.37
C ASN A 82 -23.99 14.25 15.84
N LEU A 83 -25.02 13.46 15.54
CA LEU A 83 -26.38 13.70 16.02
C LEU A 83 -26.52 13.44 17.52
N ILE A 84 -25.85 12.41 18.05
CA ILE A 84 -25.74 12.15 19.49
C ILE A 84 -25.04 13.33 20.16
N LEU A 85 -23.89 13.75 19.63
CA LEU A 85 -23.11 14.89 20.17
C LEU A 85 -23.85 16.22 20.09
N LYS A 86 -24.65 16.44 19.04
CA LYS A 86 -25.50 17.64 18.90
C LYS A 86 -26.83 17.52 19.66
N ASN A 87 -27.03 16.43 20.39
CA ASN A 87 -28.26 16.10 21.11
C ASN A 87 -29.51 16.29 20.24
N ARG A 88 -29.55 15.59 19.11
CA ARG A 88 -30.68 15.60 18.15
C ARG A 88 -31.40 14.25 18.11
N PRO A 89 -32.00 13.81 19.23
CA PRO A 89 -32.65 12.50 19.36
C PRO A 89 -33.78 12.28 18.35
N ASP A 90 -34.43 13.37 17.91
CA ASP A 90 -35.50 13.41 16.92
C ASP A 90 -35.13 12.76 15.58
N ILE A 91 -33.83 12.72 15.25
CA ILE A 91 -33.35 12.27 13.94
C ILE A 91 -32.34 11.12 14.00
N ILE A 92 -31.96 10.63 15.19
CA ILE A 92 -30.95 9.55 15.32
C ILE A 92 -31.49 8.19 14.89
N TYR A 93 -32.78 7.91 15.12
CA TYR A 93 -33.35 6.58 14.88
C TYR A 93 -33.22 6.11 13.44
N ARG A 94 -33.62 6.93 12.45
CA ARG A 94 -33.62 6.49 11.04
C ARG A 94 -32.20 6.19 10.52
N PRO A 95 -31.19 7.05 10.75
CA PRO A 95 -29.80 6.75 10.42
C PRO A 95 -29.21 5.58 11.21
N ALA A 96 -29.50 5.43 12.50
CA ALA A 96 -29.01 4.31 13.32
C ALA A 96 -29.60 2.97 12.87
N ARG A 97 -30.90 2.93 12.55
CA ARG A 97 -31.56 1.75 11.97
C ARG A 97 -30.96 1.39 10.61
N LEU A 98 -30.72 2.38 9.75
CA LEU A 98 -30.09 2.16 8.45
C LEU A 98 -28.65 1.66 8.62
N LEU A 99 -27.92 2.16 9.61
CA LEU A 99 -26.58 1.68 9.98
C LEU A 99 -26.62 0.22 10.46
N ALA A 100 -27.56 -0.15 11.33
CA ALA A 100 -27.71 -1.52 11.82
C ALA A 100 -28.08 -2.51 10.71
N LEU A 101 -28.86 -2.07 9.72
CA LEU A 101 -29.20 -2.86 8.53
C LEU A 101 -27.99 -3.05 7.60
N LEU A 102 -27.19 -2.00 7.40
CA LEU A 102 -26.05 -2.03 6.47
C LEU A 102 -24.77 -2.62 7.08
N ALA A 103 -24.60 -2.54 8.39
CA ALA A 103 -23.46 -3.06 9.14
C ALA A 103 -23.95 -3.74 10.43
N PRO A 104 -24.54 -4.94 10.35
CA PRO A 104 -25.11 -5.63 11.49
C PRO A 104 -23.99 -6.09 12.44
N SER A 105 -24.02 -5.53 13.65
CA SER A 105 -23.20 -5.92 14.80
C SER A 105 -24.04 -5.70 16.06
N ASP A 106 -23.74 -6.42 17.14
CA ASP A 106 -24.48 -6.28 18.41
C ASP A 106 -24.50 -4.80 18.86
N LYS A 107 -23.36 -4.11 18.73
CA LYS A 107 -23.23 -2.67 18.98
C LYS A 107 -24.20 -1.82 18.14
N ASN A 108 -24.26 -2.06 16.82
CA ASN A 108 -25.11 -1.24 15.93
C ASN A 108 -26.60 -1.58 16.09
N GLN A 109 -26.92 -2.84 16.39
CA GLN A 109 -28.28 -3.27 16.70
C GLN A 109 -28.76 -2.66 18.01
N ASN A 110 -27.92 -2.66 19.06
CA ASN A 110 -28.19 -2.01 20.35
C ASN A 110 -28.33 -0.49 20.18
N LEU A 111 -27.47 0.15 19.37
CA LEU A 111 -27.60 1.58 19.07
C LEU A 111 -28.92 1.90 18.36
N ALA A 112 -29.35 1.05 17.42
CA ALA A 112 -30.60 1.25 16.71
C ALA A 112 -31.84 1.01 17.58
N SER A 113 -31.82 0.02 18.48
CA SER A 113 -32.90 -0.23 19.44
C SER A 113 -33.02 0.91 20.45
N LEU A 114 -31.90 1.37 21.02
CA LEU A 114 -31.85 2.53 21.91
C LEU A 114 -32.33 3.80 21.21
N ALA A 115 -31.85 4.08 20.00
CA ALA A 115 -32.28 5.25 19.25
C ALA A 115 -33.77 5.21 18.91
N LYS A 116 -34.34 4.02 18.66
CA LYS A 116 -35.78 3.84 18.48
C LYS A 116 -36.54 4.16 19.75
N LEU A 117 -36.07 3.65 20.88
CA LEU A 117 -36.69 3.86 22.17
C LEU A 117 -36.71 5.36 22.54
N VAL A 118 -35.58 6.04 22.31
CA VAL A 118 -35.46 7.50 22.44
C VAL A 118 -36.44 8.23 21.52
N PHE A 119 -36.53 7.83 20.24
CA PHE A 119 -37.43 8.45 19.27
C PHE A 119 -38.91 8.26 19.61
N ASP A 120 -39.33 7.03 19.92
CA ASP A 120 -40.74 6.67 20.20
C ASP A 120 -41.26 7.28 21.50
N ARG A 121 -40.35 7.59 22.44
CA ARG A 121 -40.71 8.04 23.79
C ARG A 121 -40.22 9.45 24.12
N MET A 122 -39.62 10.20 23.19
CA MET A 122 -39.12 11.56 23.50
C MET A 122 -40.21 12.53 23.96
N GLU A 123 -41.46 12.32 23.52
CA GLU A 123 -42.63 13.10 23.93
C GLU A 123 -43.10 12.75 25.35
N ASN A 124 -42.65 11.61 25.91
CA ASN A 124 -42.89 11.22 27.29
C ASN A 124 -41.55 10.97 28.02
N PRO A 125 -40.94 12.04 28.56
CA PRO A 125 -39.62 11.99 29.17
C PRO A 125 -39.51 11.01 30.34
N GLU A 126 -40.59 10.81 31.10
CA GLU A 126 -40.61 9.89 32.25
C GLU A 126 -40.56 8.43 31.80
N MET A 127 -41.33 8.07 30.78
CA MET A 127 -41.28 6.74 30.16
C MET A 127 -39.93 6.46 29.49
N LEU A 128 -39.33 7.48 28.87
CA LEU A 128 -38.02 7.36 28.25
C LEU A 128 -36.92 7.10 29.30
N ASP A 129 -36.93 7.84 30.41
CA ASP A 129 -35.99 7.65 31.51
C ASP A 129 -36.09 6.23 32.08
N PHE A 130 -37.31 5.76 32.39
CA PHE A 130 -37.56 4.43 32.94
C PHE A 130 -36.96 3.32 32.07
N HIS A 131 -37.23 3.36 30.77
CA HIS A 131 -36.75 2.32 29.86
C HIS A 131 -35.24 2.38 29.59
N LEU A 132 -34.64 3.59 29.52
CA LEU A 132 -33.19 3.71 29.42
C LEU A 132 -32.49 3.20 30.69
N ALA A 133 -33.08 3.42 31.87
CA ALA A 133 -32.59 2.89 33.14
C ALA A 133 -32.71 1.36 33.19
N GLU A 134 -33.82 0.79 32.72
CA GLU A 134 -34.01 -0.66 32.63
C GLU A 134 -32.97 -1.31 31.69
N GLU A 135 -32.75 -0.72 30.52
CA GLU A 135 -31.75 -1.22 29.55
C GLU A 135 -30.31 -1.08 30.10
N ALA A 136 -29.99 0.03 30.77
CA ALA A 136 -28.68 0.23 31.40
C ALA A 136 -28.39 -0.74 32.55
N LYS A 137 -29.43 -1.16 33.26
CA LYS A 137 -29.32 -2.16 34.33
C LYS A 137 -29.18 -3.59 33.79
N ASN A 138 -29.84 -3.88 32.68
CA ASN A 138 -29.87 -5.22 32.08
C ASN A 138 -28.75 -5.48 31.06
N SER A 139 -27.99 -4.44 30.66
CA SER A 139 -26.93 -4.60 29.67
C SER A 139 -25.75 -5.42 30.21
N GLU A 140 -25.05 -6.11 29.30
CA GLU A 140 -23.81 -6.81 29.67
C GLU A 140 -22.79 -5.84 30.29
N SER A 141 -21.91 -6.36 31.14
CA SER A 141 -20.91 -5.56 31.86
C SER A 141 -20.09 -4.66 30.93
N ASP A 142 -19.91 -5.08 29.67
CA ASP A 142 -19.03 -4.44 28.70
C ASP A 142 -19.75 -3.41 27.82
N ASP A 143 -21.09 -3.41 27.77
CA ASP A 143 -21.87 -2.46 26.96
C ASP A 143 -22.29 -1.22 27.78
N ILE A 144 -21.49 -0.16 27.71
CA ILE A 144 -21.68 1.10 28.44
C ILE A 144 -22.67 2.04 27.72
N LEU A 145 -23.07 1.73 26.49
CA LEU A 145 -23.84 2.64 25.65
C LEU A 145 -25.20 3.04 26.25
N PRO A 146 -26.02 2.12 26.80
CA PRO A 146 -27.29 2.50 27.42
C PRO A 146 -27.11 3.45 28.61
N ALA A 147 -26.12 3.18 29.48
CA ALA A 147 -25.77 4.03 30.62
C ALA A 147 -25.32 5.43 30.17
N LEU A 148 -24.53 5.51 29.09
CA LEU A 148 -24.09 6.80 28.53
C LEU A 148 -25.26 7.61 27.94
N PHE A 149 -26.21 6.97 27.25
CA PHE A 149 -27.42 7.64 26.75
C PHE A 149 -28.31 8.14 27.89
N LEU A 150 -28.53 7.30 28.91
CA LEU A 150 -29.27 7.68 30.12
C LEU A 150 -28.61 8.87 30.81
N ALA A 151 -27.28 8.82 30.99
CA ALA A 151 -26.51 9.90 31.59
C ALA A 151 -26.65 11.20 30.79
N ILE A 152 -26.48 11.18 29.46
CA ILE A 152 -26.65 12.39 28.63
C ILE A 152 -28.08 12.94 28.75
N PHE A 153 -29.08 12.06 28.73
CA PHE A 153 -30.49 12.45 28.84
C PHE A 153 -30.80 13.14 30.18
N ARG A 154 -30.38 12.52 31.30
CA ARG A 154 -30.54 13.08 32.65
C ARG A 154 -29.73 14.35 32.85
N PHE A 155 -28.51 14.42 32.29
CA PHE A 155 -27.66 15.61 32.32
C PHE A 155 -28.35 16.83 31.72
N HIS A 156 -29.03 16.68 30.57
CA HIS A 156 -29.75 17.77 29.93
C HIS A 156 -31.00 18.24 30.68
N ARG A 157 -31.53 17.39 31.57
CA ARG A 157 -32.64 17.74 32.48
C ARG A 157 -32.15 18.28 33.82
N SER A 158 -30.83 18.46 33.97
CA SER A 158 -30.19 18.85 35.23
C SER A 158 -30.43 17.86 36.39
N ASP A 159 -30.72 16.60 36.05
CA ASP A 159 -30.77 15.49 37.02
C ASP A 159 -29.37 14.89 37.18
N TYR A 160 -28.53 15.57 37.95
CA TYR A 160 -27.12 15.19 38.10
C TYR A 160 -26.94 13.96 39.01
N ASP A 161 -27.79 13.78 40.01
CA ASP A 161 -27.81 12.56 40.83
C ASP A 161 -28.13 11.33 39.98
N GLY A 162 -29.10 11.45 39.07
CA GLY A 162 -29.43 10.39 38.13
C GLY A 162 -28.35 10.10 37.09
N VAL A 163 -27.47 11.07 36.77
CA VAL A 163 -26.26 10.83 35.95
C VAL A 163 -25.26 9.92 36.68
N ILE A 164 -25.07 10.17 37.97
CA ILE A 164 -24.18 9.35 38.82
C ILE A 164 -24.74 7.94 38.96
N GLU A 165 -26.05 7.82 39.19
CA GLU A 165 -26.76 6.53 39.25
C GLU A 165 -26.61 5.73 37.94
N ALA A 166 -26.69 6.39 36.78
CA ALA A 166 -26.57 5.72 35.49
C ALA A 166 -25.26 4.93 35.32
N PHE A 167 -24.17 5.37 35.97
CA PHE A 167 -22.88 4.69 35.94
C PHE A 167 -22.61 3.83 37.18
N SER A 168 -23.47 3.87 38.21
CA SER A 168 -23.32 3.06 39.43
C SER A 168 -23.86 1.63 39.27
N PHE A 169 -24.68 1.38 38.24
CA PHE A 169 -25.23 0.06 37.92
C PHE A 169 -24.16 -0.99 37.53
N LYS A 170 -22.92 -0.56 37.26
CA LYS A 170 -21.83 -1.45 36.82
C LYS A 170 -20.79 -1.63 37.93
N ASP A 171 -20.39 -2.88 38.17
CA ASP A 171 -19.26 -3.18 39.05
C ASP A 171 -18.02 -2.43 38.56
N MET A 172 -17.51 -1.53 39.41
CA MET A 172 -16.42 -0.58 39.12
C MET A 172 -15.03 -1.25 38.92
N GLN A 173 -14.99 -2.52 38.53
CA GLN A 173 -13.74 -3.23 38.21
C GLN A 173 -13.26 -2.99 36.77
N LYS A 174 -14.10 -2.48 35.86
CA LYS A 174 -13.72 -2.11 34.49
C LYS A 174 -13.65 -0.58 34.31
N GLU A 175 -12.54 -0.10 33.75
CA GLU A 175 -12.28 1.31 33.44
C GLU A 175 -13.36 1.87 32.49
N LEU A 176 -14.13 2.88 32.92
CA LEU A 176 -15.09 3.60 32.06
C LEU A 176 -14.38 4.37 30.93
N PRO A 177 -15.05 4.66 29.80
CA PRO A 177 -14.48 5.48 28.74
C PRO A 177 -14.35 6.96 29.17
N PRO A 178 -13.42 7.74 28.59
CA PRO A 178 -13.19 9.13 28.96
C PRO A 178 -14.41 10.05 28.91
N GLN A 179 -15.35 9.80 27.98
CA GLN A 179 -16.59 10.58 27.86
C GLN A 179 -17.52 10.40 29.06
N ALA A 180 -17.54 9.21 29.67
CA ALA A 180 -18.30 8.96 30.89
C ALA A 180 -17.72 9.74 32.08
N TYR A 181 -16.39 9.78 32.21
CA TYR A 181 -15.73 10.57 33.27
C TYR A 181 -15.94 12.08 33.11
N VAL A 182 -16.06 12.61 31.88
CA VAL A 182 -16.44 14.03 31.67
C VAL A 182 -17.81 14.30 32.28
N LEU A 183 -18.80 13.44 32.02
CA LEU A 183 -20.16 13.59 32.54
C LEU A 183 -20.22 13.39 34.05
N LEU A 184 -19.57 12.35 34.57
CA LEU A 184 -19.50 12.06 36.01
C LEU A 184 -18.84 13.20 36.78
N THR A 185 -17.65 13.62 36.35
CA THR A 185 -16.94 14.74 36.97
C THR A 185 -17.79 15.99 36.97
N ARG A 186 -18.48 16.27 35.85
CA ARG A 186 -19.39 17.42 35.79
C ARG A 186 -20.61 17.27 36.70
N ALA A 187 -21.23 16.10 36.77
CA ALA A 187 -22.39 15.85 37.64
C ALA A 187 -22.05 16.05 39.12
N TYR A 188 -20.94 15.46 39.59
CA TYR A 188 -20.46 15.66 40.97
C TYR A 188 -20.24 17.14 41.30
N LEU A 189 -19.68 17.90 40.36
CA LEU A 189 -19.45 19.32 40.54
C LEU A 189 -20.74 20.15 40.61
N GLU A 190 -21.79 19.77 39.88
CA GLU A 190 -23.06 20.50 39.88
C GLU A 190 -23.89 20.22 41.15
N ILE A 191 -23.75 19.04 41.76
CA ILE A 191 -24.36 18.74 43.08
C ILE A 191 -23.52 19.26 44.26
N GLY A 192 -22.30 19.76 44.00
CA GLY A 192 -21.39 20.28 45.01
C GLY A 192 -20.51 19.23 45.71
N ASP A 193 -20.45 18.00 45.20
CA ASP A 193 -19.53 16.96 45.68
C ASP A 193 -18.16 17.10 45.00
N SER A 194 -17.41 18.10 45.45
CA SER A 194 -16.07 18.41 44.92
C SER A 194 -15.06 17.29 45.17
N GLU A 195 -15.24 16.45 46.20
CA GLU A 195 -14.31 15.35 46.49
C GLU A 195 -14.47 14.20 45.50
N SER A 196 -15.71 13.78 45.23
CA SER A 196 -15.98 12.73 44.25
C SER A 196 -15.64 13.19 42.83
N ALA A 197 -15.81 14.48 42.52
CA ALA A 197 -15.34 15.06 41.27
C ALA A 197 -13.82 14.91 41.07
N VAL A 198 -13.03 15.23 42.11
CA VAL A 198 -11.56 15.06 42.08
C VAL A 198 -11.19 13.58 41.93
N LYS A 199 -11.82 12.67 42.67
CA LYS A 199 -11.59 11.21 42.55
C LYS A 199 -11.92 10.67 41.16
N SER A 200 -13.04 11.11 40.58
CA SER A 200 -13.44 10.80 39.21
C SER A 200 -12.39 11.26 38.21
N GLN A 201 -11.92 12.51 38.31
CA GLN A 201 -10.86 13.02 37.45
C GLN A 201 -9.55 12.24 37.63
N LEU A 202 -9.11 11.97 38.86
CA LEU A 202 -7.89 11.20 39.12
C LEU A 202 -7.93 9.80 38.50
N THR A 203 -9.11 9.17 38.47
CA THR A 203 -9.30 7.88 37.81
C THR A 203 -9.09 8.01 36.30
N LEU A 204 -9.57 9.08 35.69
CA LEU A 204 -9.32 9.41 34.28
C LEU A 204 -7.83 9.77 34.03
N GLU A 205 -7.17 10.46 34.96
CA GLU A 205 -5.73 10.78 34.87
C GLU A 205 -4.88 9.50 34.85
N ASN A 206 -5.22 8.51 35.67
CA ASN A 206 -4.51 7.22 35.69
C ASN A 206 -4.61 6.47 34.35
N GLN A 207 -5.62 6.78 33.54
CA GLN A 207 -5.80 6.21 32.19
C GLN A 207 -5.10 7.03 31.11
N ALA A 208 -4.63 8.25 31.40
CA ALA A 208 -4.10 9.20 30.42
C ALA A 208 -2.96 8.63 29.56
N SER A 209 -2.09 7.81 30.15
CA SER A 209 -0.98 7.14 29.46
C SER A 209 -1.43 6.06 28.46
N LYS A 210 -2.62 5.48 28.66
CA LYS A 210 -3.22 4.47 27.77
C LYS A 210 -4.02 5.08 26.61
N LEU A 211 -4.35 6.38 26.67
CA LEU A 211 -5.18 7.04 25.67
C LEU A 211 -4.42 7.20 24.34
N THR A 212 -4.86 6.47 23.31
CA THR A 212 -4.25 6.53 21.96
C THR A 212 -5.05 7.40 20.99
N ASN A 213 -6.37 7.51 21.18
CA ASN A 213 -7.26 8.28 20.31
C ASN A 213 -7.23 9.78 20.64
N ILE A 214 -7.26 10.62 19.60
CA ILE A 214 -7.37 12.07 19.77
C ILE A 214 -8.62 12.45 20.55
N HIS A 215 -9.79 11.84 20.25
CA HIS A 215 -11.10 12.10 20.89
C HIS A 215 -11.09 11.86 22.41
N ASP A 216 -10.35 10.85 22.85
CA ASP A 216 -10.22 10.50 24.26
C ASP A 216 -9.31 11.49 24.99
N LYS A 217 -8.19 11.88 24.37
CA LYS A 217 -7.33 12.95 24.88
C LYS A 217 -8.09 14.30 24.95
N VAL A 218 -9.01 14.58 24.03
CA VAL A 218 -9.92 15.75 24.10
C VAL A 218 -10.77 15.71 25.36
N SER A 219 -11.38 14.55 25.63
CA SER A 219 -12.29 14.36 26.75
C SER A 219 -11.56 14.62 28.07
N LEU A 220 -10.32 14.13 28.19
CA LEU A 220 -9.44 14.45 29.33
C LEU A 220 -9.24 15.96 29.51
N ILE A 221 -8.91 16.69 28.44
CA ILE A 221 -8.67 18.14 28.50
C ILE A 221 -9.95 18.89 28.90
N ILE A 222 -11.10 18.54 28.31
CA ILE A 222 -12.40 19.15 28.65
C ILE A 222 -12.74 18.88 30.12
N SER A 223 -12.49 17.66 30.61
CA SER A 223 -12.73 17.28 32.00
C SER A 223 -11.85 18.09 32.96
N ARG A 224 -10.53 18.20 32.69
CA ARG A 224 -9.60 19.05 33.46
C ARG A 224 -10.04 20.51 33.50
N MET A 225 -10.34 21.07 32.32
CA MET A 225 -10.80 22.45 32.17
C MET A 225 -12.05 22.70 33.04
N THR A 226 -13.00 21.78 33.00
CA THR A 226 -14.24 21.84 33.78
C THR A 226 -13.96 21.77 35.28
N LEU A 227 -13.15 20.82 35.72
CA LEU A 227 -12.76 20.64 37.12
C LEU A 227 -12.09 21.91 37.67
N PHE A 228 -11.05 22.39 36.99
CA PHE A 228 -10.28 23.56 37.45
C PHE A 228 -11.15 24.82 37.51
N SER A 229 -12.05 25.01 36.54
CA SER A 229 -13.01 26.11 36.56
C SER A 229 -13.97 26.05 37.76
N PHE A 230 -14.49 24.88 38.11
CA PHE A 230 -15.44 24.76 39.23
C PHE A 230 -14.76 24.90 40.60
N LEU A 231 -13.57 24.31 40.74
CA LEU A 231 -12.83 24.37 41.99
C LEU A 231 -12.10 25.71 42.19
N GLY A 232 -12.08 26.57 41.18
CA GLY A 232 -11.42 27.87 41.26
C GLY A 232 -9.89 27.79 41.19
N TRP A 233 -9.34 26.73 40.60
CA TRP A 233 -7.91 26.51 40.47
C TRP A 233 -7.35 27.28 39.27
N LYS A 234 -7.41 28.62 39.34
CA LYS A 234 -7.09 29.52 38.22
C LYS A 234 -5.68 29.34 37.66
N GLU A 235 -4.70 29.04 38.52
CA GLU A 235 -3.32 28.80 38.10
C GLU A 235 -3.22 27.52 37.27
N LYS A 236 -3.85 26.43 37.72
CA LYS A 236 -3.91 25.16 36.96
C LYS A 236 -4.69 25.31 35.65
N PHE A 237 -5.74 26.11 35.64
CA PHE A 237 -6.47 26.44 34.43
C PHE A 237 -5.56 27.18 33.43
N ASP A 238 -4.86 28.22 33.88
CA ASP A 238 -3.95 29.00 33.04
C ASP A 238 -2.75 28.17 32.55
N GLU A 239 -2.21 27.29 33.40
CA GLU A 239 -1.19 26.29 33.02
C GLU A 239 -1.69 25.38 31.89
N LEU A 240 -2.89 24.80 32.03
CA LEU A 240 -3.51 23.95 31.01
C LEU A 240 -3.72 24.69 29.68
N MET A 241 -4.14 25.96 29.73
CA MET A 241 -4.38 26.79 28.54
C MET A 241 -3.10 27.29 27.89
N SER A 242 -1.98 27.32 28.62
CA SER A 242 -0.67 27.74 28.08
C SER A 242 -0.10 26.73 27.09
N GLU A 243 -0.59 25.48 27.09
CA GLU A 243 -0.17 24.46 26.14
C GLU A 243 -0.67 24.78 24.72
N ARG A 244 0.22 24.75 23.73
CA ARG A 244 -0.15 24.95 22.32
C ARG A 244 -0.80 23.69 21.72
N MET A 245 -1.95 23.30 22.24
CA MET A 245 -2.71 22.18 21.69
C MET A 245 -3.56 22.65 20.50
N VAL A 246 -3.49 21.96 19.35
CA VAL A 246 -4.35 22.24 18.17
C VAL A 246 -5.84 22.07 18.49
N ILE A 247 -6.19 21.38 19.57
CA ILE A 247 -7.59 21.31 19.96
C ILE A 247 -8.11 22.58 20.62
N LEU A 248 -7.28 23.26 21.40
CA LEU A 248 -7.63 24.54 22.00
C LEU A 248 -7.90 25.59 20.90
N THR A 249 -7.30 25.45 19.72
CA THR A 249 -7.62 26.31 18.56
C THR A 249 -8.97 26.01 17.90
N LYS A 250 -9.61 24.88 18.23
CA LYS A 250 -10.98 24.55 17.78
C LYS A 250 -12.06 25.02 18.76
N ILE A 251 -11.71 25.31 20.01
CA ILE A 251 -12.63 25.85 21.01
C ILE A 251 -12.68 27.37 20.83
N PRO A 252 -13.86 28.00 20.75
CA PRO A 252 -13.95 29.45 20.61
C PRO A 252 -13.24 30.15 21.78
N SER A 253 -12.44 31.18 21.48
CA SER A 253 -11.67 31.90 22.50
C SER A 253 -12.59 32.55 23.54
N SER A 254 -13.77 33.01 23.13
CA SER A 254 -14.82 33.51 24.01
C SER A 254 -15.21 32.49 25.09
N LEU A 255 -15.43 31.23 24.70
CA LEU A 255 -15.80 30.15 25.61
C LEU A 255 -14.67 29.83 26.60
N LEU A 256 -13.42 29.79 26.14
CA LEU A 256 -12.26 29.59 27.01
C LEU A 256 -12.11 30.73 28.01
N SER A 257 -12.26 31.98 27.56
CA SER A 257 -12.23 33.16 28.43
C SER A 257 -13.36 33.14 29.46
N PHE A 258 -14.57 32.75 29.06
CA PHE A 258 -15.70 32.61 29.98
C PHE A 258 -15.39 31.61 31.10
N TRP A 259 -14.93 30.39 30.76
CA TRP A 259 -14.58 29.36 31.74
C TRP A 259 -13.39 29.73 32.63
N ARG A 260 -12.45 30.52 32.10
CA ARG A 260 -11.38 31.12 32.91
C ARG A 260 -11.96 32.07 33.96
N PHE A 261 -12.89 32.96 33.59
CA PHE A 261 -13.50 33.89 34.54
C PHE A 261 -14.44 33.19 35.54
N VAL A 262 -15.07 32.07 35.16
CA VAL A 262 -15.73 31.16 36.11
C VAL A 262 -14.72 30.64 37.13
N SER A 263 -13.53 30.23 36.69
CA SER A 263 -12.43 29.82 37.60
C SER A 263 -12.00 30.94 38.54
N VAL A 264 -11.90 32.18 38.04
CA VAL A 264 -11.54 33.34 38.87
C VAL A 264 -12.61 33.61 39.93
N PHE A 265 -13.89 33.60 39.54
CA PHE A 265 -15.02 33.76 40.45
C PHE A 265 -15.00 32.70 41.56
N ASN A 266 -14.84 31.43 41.19
CA ASN A 266 -14.80 30.32 42.14
C ASN A 266 -13.54 30.28 43.00
N SER A 267 -12.50 31.05 42.67
CA SER A 267 -11.32 31.23 43.54
C SER A 267 -11.56 32.21 44.70
N GLY A 268 -12.69 32.92 44.70
CA GLY A 268 -13.07 33.94 45.68
C GLY A 268 -12.91 35.37 45.20
N ASP A 269 -12.37 35.58 44.00
CA ASP A 269 -12.31 36.89 43.35
C ASP A 269 -13.60 37.13 42.56
N PHE A 270 -14.68 37.37 43.30
CA PHE A 270 -16.02 37.48 42.74
C PHE A 270 -16.16 38.69 41.81
N GLU A 271 -15.52 39.81 42.14
CA GLU A 271 -15.59 41.03 41.35
C GLU A 271 -14.91 40.86 39.99
N ALA A 272 -13.65 40.39 39.96
CA ALA A 272 -12.94 40.19 38.71
C ALA A 272 -13.56 39.08 37.85
N GLY A 273 -14.00 37.98 38.49
CA GLY A 273 -14.70 36.90 37.80
C GLY A 273 -16.01 37.36 37.18
N SER A 274 -16.81 38.14 37.92
CA SER A 274 -18.10 38.65 37.46
C SER A 274 -17.94 39.64 36.30
N SER A 275 -17.07 40.64 36.46
CA SER A 275 -16.77 41.64 35.41
C SER A 275 -16.23 40.99 34.14
N GLY A 276 -15.34 40.01 34.28
CA GLY A 276 -14.79 39.26 33.15
C GLY A 276 -15.84 38.43 32.40
N MET A 277 -16.71 37.70 33.12
CA MET A 277 -17.82 36.96 32.49
C MET A 277 -18.79 37.88 31.75
N GLN A 278 -19.17 39.01 32.34
CA GLN A 278 -20.02 40.02 31.68
C GLN A 278 -19.37 40.58 30.41
N THR A 279 -18.07 40.87 30.47
CA THR A 279 -17.31 41.37 29.30
C THR A 279 -17.30 40.37 28.17
N VAL A 280 -17.15 39.08 28.47
CA VAL A 280 -17.22 38.02 27.45
C VAL A 280 -18.62 37.94 26.85
N ILE A 281 -19.65 37.89 27.70
CA ILE A 281 -21.06 37.83 27.27
C ILE A 281 -21.42 39.02 26.36
N ALA A 282 -20.97 40.23 26.69
CA ALA A 282 -21.25 41.45 25.93
C ALA A 282 -20.55 41.51 24.56
N ASN A 283 -19.42 40.81 24.40
CA ASN A 283 -18.58 40.85 23.20
C ASN A 283 -18.67 39.57 22.34
N LEU A 284 -19.67 38.71 22.56
CA LEU A 284 -19.88 37.51 21.75
C LEU A 284 -20.13 37.88 20.28
N SER A 285 -19.51 37.13 19.36
CA SER A 285 -19.77 37.33 17.93
C SER A 285 -21.13 36.75 17.52
N VAL A 286 -21.67 37.21 16.39
CA VAL A 286 -22.93 36.69 15.80
C VAL A 286 -22.88 35.17 15.59
N LYS A 287 -21.70 34.59 15.32
CA LYS A 287 -21.55 33.14 15.13
C LYS A 287 -21.62 32.35 16.44
N GLU A 288 -21.41 33.00 17.58
CA GLU A 288 -21.35 32.40 18.92
C GLU A 288 -22.60 32.69 19.77
N GLU A 289 -23.60 33.39 19.20
CA GLU A 289 -24.83 33.80 19.89
C GLU A 289 -25.60 32.63 20.52
N HIS A 290 -25.48 31.43 19.94
CA HIS A 290 -26.07 30.20 20.49
C HIS A 290 -25.51 29.81 21.87
N LEU A 291 -24.33 30.30 22.28
CA LEU A 291 -23.74 30.04 23.60
C LEU A 291 -24.33 30.93 24.70
N LEU A 292 -24.96 32.05 24.32
CA LEU A 292 -25.42 33.11 25.22
C LEU A 292 -26.34 32.59 26.34
N PRO A 293 -27.39 31.78 26.08
CA PRO A 293 -28.28 31.33 27.14
C PRO A 293 -27.58 30.46 28.19
N SER A 294 -26.61 29.65 27.78
CA SER A 294 -25.86 28.79 28.70
C SER A 294 -24.91 29.61 29.57
N MET A 295 -24.21 30.59 28.99
CA MET A 295 -23.31 31.48 29.72
C MET A 295 -24.09 32.34 30.72
N GLN A 296 -25.24 32.89 30.31
CA GLN A 296 -26.10 33.69 31.18
C GLN A 296 -26.66 32.88 32.35
N ARG A 297 -27.17 31.66 32.10
CA ARG A 297 -27.65 30.77 33.18
C ARG A 297 -26.55 30.45 34.18
N ARG A 298 -25.34 30.12 33.69
CA ARG A 298 -24.22 29.81 34.58
C ARG A 298 -23.80 31.02 35.39
N TYR A 299 -23.73 32.20 34.76
CA TYR A 299 -23.40 33.45 35.43
C TYR A 299 -24.41 33.82 36.52
N ALA A 300 -25.71 33.75 36.21
CA ALA A 300 -26.78 34.02 37.17
C ALA A 300 -26.72 33.06 38.38
N SER A 301 -26.55 31.76 38.12
CA SER A 301 -26.43 30.74 39.17
C SER A 301 -25.23 30.99 40.11
N LEU A 302 -24.09 31.44 39.58
CA LEU A 302 -22.92 31.77 40.39
C LEU A 302 -23.15 32.99 41.29
N LEU A 303 -23.84 34.02 40.78
CA LEU A 303 -24.19 35.20 41.57
C LEU A 303 -25.18 34.88 42.69
N GLU A 304 -26.23 34.11 42.38
CA GLU A 304 -27.25 33.70 43.37
C GLU A 304 -26.61 32.89 44.51
N ASN A 305 -25.61 32.07 44.19
CA ASN A 305 -24.94 31.19 45.15
C ASN A 305 -23.61 31.75 45.69
N GLN A 306 -23.31 33.03 45.46
CA GLN A 306 -22.01 33.63 45.82
C GLN A 306 -21.67 33.46 47.31
N ASN A 307 -22.65 33.69 48.20
CA ASN A 307 -22.43 33.57 49.65
C ASN A 307 -22.14 32.12 50.06
N PHE A 308 -22.93 31.17 49.53
CA PHE A 308 -22.73 29.74 49.79
C PHE A 308 -21.36 29.26 49.29
N LEU A 309 -20.99 29.67 48.08
CA LEU A 309 -19.69 29.38 47.48
C LEU A 309 -18.56 29.94 48.36
N GLY A 310 -18.66 31.21 48.76
CA GLY A 310 -17.66 31.89 49.58
C GLY A 310 -17.45 31.28 50.96
N GLU A 311 -18.54 31.00 51.67
CA GLU A 311 -18.48 30.56 53.06
C GLU A 311 -18.23 29.06 53.21
N LYS A 312 -18.79 28.23 52.31
CA LYS A 312 -18.77 26.76 52.47
C LYS A 312 -17.85 26.05 51.48
N MET A 313 -17.88 26.44 50.20
CA MET A 313 -17.21 25.66 49.15
C MET A 313 -15.75 26.07 48.93
N ILE A 314 -15.41 27.36 48.97
CA ILE A 314 -14.03 27.84 48.77
C ILE A 314 -13.04 27.20 49.77
N PRO A 315 -13.34 27.09 51.09
CA PRO A 315 -12.45 26.39 52.02
C PRO A 315 -12.20 24.93 51.61
N VAL A 316 -13.23 24.22 51.14
CA VAL A 316 -13.12 22.84 50.65
C VAL A 316 -12.26 22.80 49.38
N HIS A 317 -12.48 23.71 48.44
CA HIS A 317 -11.73 23.77 47.18
C HIS A 317 -10.25 24.08 47.39
N LYS A 318 -9.93 24.95 48.37
CA LYS A 318 -8.54 25.23 48.77
C LYS A 318 -7.87 24.02 49.40
N ARG A 319 -8.55 23.32 50.32
CA ARG A 319 -8.05 22.05 50.88
C ARG A 319 -7.77 21.02 49.78
N LEU A 320 -8.70 20.85 48.84
CA LEU A 320 -8.52 19.94 47.71
C LEU A 320 -7.38 20.35 46.78
N TYR A 321 -7.13 21.66 46.63
CA TYR A 321 -5.97 22.16 45.89
C TYR A 321 -4.67 21.71 46.57
N ASP A 322 -4.55 21.99 47.87
CA ASP A 322 -3.36 21.67 48.65
C ASP A 322 -3.06 20.15 48.66
N GLU A 323 -4.12 19.33 48.66
CA GLU A 323 -4.01 17.87 48.67
C GLU A 323 -3.72 17.26 47.29
N PHE A 324 -4.37 17.74 46.23
CA PHE A 324 -4.40 17.04 44.94
C PHE A 324 -3.83 17.81 43.75
N ALA A 325 -3.56 19.12 43.84
CA ALA A 325 -3.12 19.90 42.67
C ALA A 325 -1.82 19.37 42.03
N SER A 326 -0.94 18.76 42.83
CA SER A 326 0.30 18.13 42.37
C SER A 326 0.09 16.83 41.58
N SER A 327 -1.07 16.17 41.74
CA SER A 327 -1.43 14.92 41.06
C SER A 327 -1.93 15.14 39.63
N PHE A 328 -2.15 16.39 39.21
CA PHE A 328 -2.59 16.73 37.86
C PHE A 328 -1.40 17.23 37.02
N PRO A 329 -0.85 16.40 36.12
CA PRO A 329 0.33 16.79 35.35
C PRO A 329 -0.02 17.88 34.33
N ILE A 330 0.87 18.87 34.24
CA ILE A 330 0.70 20.07 33.41
C ILE A 330 0.65 19.70 31.92
N GLY A 331 1.40 18.68 31.50
CA GLY A 331 1.39 18.18 30.13
C GLY A 331 0.88 16.75 29.99
N LEU A 332 0.25 16.47 28.85
CA LEU A 332 0.27 15.13 28.30
C LEU A 332 1.76 14.81 28.00
N GLU A 333 2.37 13.84 28.69
CA GLU A 333 3.82 13.52 28.58
C GLU A 333 4.33 13.30 27.14
N GLU A 334 3.44 13.05 26.19
CA GLU A 334 3.74 13.28 24.79
C GLU A 334 3.33 14.71 24.41
N LYS A 335 4.33 15.59 24.20
CA LYS A 335 4.20 16.67 23.21
C LYS A 335 3.42 16.08 22.05
N MET A 336 2.17 16.50 21.88
CA MET A 336 1.47 16.26 20.64
C MET A 336 2.30 17.00 19.58
N GLU A 337 3.32 16.34 19.04
CA GLU A 337 3.55 16.42 17.62
C GLU A 337 2.24 15.88 17.01
N LEU A 338 1.22 16.74 16.98
CA LEU A 338 0.25 16.74 15.92
C LEU A 338 1.11 16.79 14.68
N LEU A 339 1.40 15.59 14.21
CA LEU A 339 1.92 15.31 12.92
C LEU A 339 1.15 16.27 11.99
N PRO A 340 1.78 17.36 11.50
CA PRO A 340 1.08 18.34 10.68
C PRO A 340 0.32 17.61 9.57
N PRO A 341 -0.83 18.10 9.09
CA PRO A 341 -1.49 17.45 7.97
C PRO A 341 -0.44 17.22 6.87
N LEU A 342 -0.25 15.96 6.46
CA LEU A 342 0.65 15.64 5.35
C LEU A 342 0.21 16.55 4.22
N LYS A 343 1.02 17.55 3.86
CA LYS A 343 0.82 18.24 2.60
C LYS A 343 1.02 17.14 1.57
N ASN A 344 -0.07 16.68 0.98
CA ASN A 344 -0.08 15.62 -0.03
C ASN A 344 0.70 16.13 -1.24
N LYS A 345 2.03 16.00 -1.15
CA LYS A 345 2.98 16.27 -2.22
C LYS A 345 3.38 14.91 -2.78
N SER A 346 2.39 14.14 -3.21
CA SER A 346 2.57 12.92 -4.01
C SER A 346 2.62 13.23 -5.50
N PHE A 347 2.94 14.49 -5.86
CA PHE A 347 2.98 14.94 -7.25
C PHE A 347 3.99 14.13 -8.06
N GLY A 348 5.16 13.80 -7.49
CA GLY A 348 6.11 12.91 -8.14
C GLY A 348 5.53 11.53 -8.37
N THR A 349 4.92 10.92 -7.35
CA THR A 349 4.28 9.60 -7.48
C THR A 349 3.17 9.59 -8.55
N MET A 350 2.35 10.65 -8.63
CA MET A 350 1.30 10.75 -9.64
C MET A 350 1.87 10.85 -11.06
N TRP A 351 2.87 11.71 -11.29
CA TRP A 351 3.48 11.85 -12.62
C TRP A 351 4.25 10.61 -13.05
N PHE A 352 4.99 9.98 -12.15
CA PHE A 352 5.70 8.75 -12.48
C PHE A 352 4.76 7.57 -12.64
N GLY A 353 3.71 7.52 -11.84
CA GLY A 353 2.59 6.61 -12.05
C GLY A 353 2.00 6.80 -13.44
N PHE A 354 1.82 8.04 -13.91
CA PHE A 354 1.39 8.34 -15.28
C PHE A 354 2.39 7.85 -16.33
N PHE A 355 3.70 8.03 -16.12
CA PHE A 355 4.76 7.52 -17.00
C PHE A 355 4.89 5.98 -17.00
N ILE A 356 4.44 5.29 -15.96
CA ILE A 356 4.29 3.82 -15.98
C ILE A 356 2.99 3.45 -16.70
N THR A 357 1.88 4.13 -16.35
CA THR A 357 0.53 3.78 -16.79
C THR A 357 0.32 3.98 -18.27
N VAL A 358 0.71 5.12 -18.83
CA VAL A 358 0.41 5.44 -20.23
C VAL A 358 1.17 4.51 -21.19
N PRO A 359 2.49 4.31 -21.06
CA PRO A 359 3.21 3.37 -21.92
C PRO A 359 2.74 1.93 -21.72
N THR A 360 2.51 1.48 -20.48
CA THR A 360 1.99 0.13 -20.26
C THR A 360 0.57 -0.03 -20.83
N ALA A 361 -0.32 0.95 -20.69
CA ALA A 361 -1.68 0.89 -21.19
C ALA A 361 -1.73 0.91 -22.73
N LEU A 362 -0.90 1.73 -23.37
CA LEU A 362 -0.73 1.74 -24.83
C LEU A 362 -0.13 0.41 -25.32
N PHE A 363 0.82 -0.14 -24.58
CA PHE A 363 1.44 -1.41 -24.91
C PHE A 363 0.46 -2.60 -24.77
N LEU A 364 -0.34 -2.61 -23.70
CA LEU A 364 -1.34 -3.65 -23.45
C LEU A 364 -2.56 -3.54 -24.37
N SER A 365 -2.89 -2.35 -24.87
CA SER A 365 -4.00 -2.16 -25.82
C SER A 365 -3.66 -2.58 -27.25
N ILE A 366 -2.37 -2.57 -27.62
CA ILE A 366 -1.88 -3.17 -28.88
C ILE A 366 -1.94 -4.71 -28.79
N GLY A 367 -1.82 -5.27 -27.58
CA GLY A 367 -1.97 -6.69 -27.27
C GLY A 367 -0.73 -7.51 -27.59
N ILE A 368 -0.16 -8.20 -26.60
CA ILE A 368 0.98 -9.12 -26.81
C ILE A 368 0.42 -10.46 -27.27
N GLN A 369 0.68 -10.83 -28.52
CA GLN A 369 0.24 -12.10 -29.09
C GLN A 369 1.36 -13.14 -29.15
N ASP A 370 2.63 -12.71 -29.12
CA ASP A 370 3.80 -13.60 -29.26
C ASP A 370 5.06 -13.03 -28.57
N LEU A 371 6.12 -13.86 -28.52
CA LEU A 371 7.42 -13.52 -27.94
C LEU A 371 8.17 -12.42 -28.69
N LEU A 372 7.94 -12.28 -30.00
CA LEU A 372 8.58 -11.25 -30.83
C LEU A 372 8.13 -9.85 -30.41
N GLN A 373 6.84 -9.68 -30.13
CA GLN A 373 6.28 -8.42 -29.63
C GLN A 373 6.84 -8.05 -28.24
N LEU A 374 7.08 -9.04 -27.39
CA LEU A 374 7.70 -8.84 -26.07
C LEU A 374 9.17 -8.39 -26.19
N ILE A 375 9.93 -8.95 -27.13
CA ILE A 375 11.31 -8.52 -27.40
C ILE A 375 11.33 -7.06 -27.87
N ASN A 376 10.46 -6.71 -28.83
CA ASN A 376 10.37 -5.35 -29.37
C ASN A 376 9.95 -4.31 -28.34
N SER A 377 9.18 -4.72 -27.32
CA SER A 377 8.72 -3.80 -26.29
C SER A 377 9.84 -3.31 -25.37
N GLY A 378 10.98 -4.00 -25.34
CA GLY A 378 12.11 -3.68 -24.47
C GLY A 378 12.28 -4.63 -23.28
N SER A 379 11.76 -5.87 -23.36
CA SER A 379 12.00 -6.89 -22.34
C SER A 379 13.49 -7.12 -22.10
N LEU A 380 13.87 -7.42 -20.86
CA LEU A 380 15.26 -7.69 -20.50
C LEU A 380 15.61 -9.17 -20.77
N HIS A 381 16.75 -9.39 -21.42
CA HIS A 381 17.33 -10.72 -21.67
C HIS A 381 18.85 -10.63 -21.61
N SER A 382 19.53 -11.65 -21.09
CA SER A 382 20.98 -11.60 -20.84
C SER A 382 21.80 -11.31 -22.10
N ARG A 383 21.44 -11.98 -23.18
CA ARG A 383 22.17 -11.90 -24.44
C ARG A 383 21.93 -10.56 -25.15
N LEU A 384 20.71 -10.02 -25.12
CA LEU A 384 20.44 -8.67 -25.65
C LEU A 384 21.23 -7.61 -24.88
N LEU A 385 21.40 -7.79 -23.58
CA LEU A 385 22.25 -6.93 -22.77
C LEU A 385 23.73 -7.05 -23.16
N ALA A 386 24.24 -8.28 -23.35
CA ALA A 386 25.60 -8.53 -23.82
C ALA A 386 25.88 -7.93 -25.21
N TRP A 387 24.82 -7.74 -26.01
CA TRP A 387 24.85 -7.14 -27.33
C TRP A 387 24.75 -5.61 -27.32
N GLY A 388 24.78 -5.00 -26.14
CA GLY A 388 24.83 -3.55 -25.97
C GLY A 388 23.48 -2.87 -25.81
N GLU A 389 22.38 -3.61 -25.70
CA GLU A 389 21.04 -3.06 -25.50
C GLU A 389 20.75 -2.65 -24.05
N TYR A 390 21.64 -1.84 -23.47
CA TYR A 390 21.61 -1.41 -22.06
C TYR A 390 20.33 -0.68 -21.66
N PHE A 391 19.63 -0.03 -22.60
CA PHE A 391 18.34 0.61 -22.35
C PHE A 391 17.31 -0.36 -21.75
N ARG A 392 17.44 -1.66 -22.04
CA ARG A 392 16.55 -2.71 -21.51
C ARG A 392 16.61 -2.83 -20.00
N LEU A 393 17.73 -2.48 -19.35
CA LEU A 393 17.83 -2.44 -17.87
C LEU A 393 16.89 -1.40 -17.25
N ILE A 394 16.48 -0.39 -18.02
CA ILE A 394 15.52 0.62 -17.59
C ILE A 394 14.12 0.30 -18.14
N ALA A 395 14.01 -0.02 -19.44
CA ALA A 395 12.73 -0.21 -20.12
C ALA A 395 11.91 -1.35 -19.52
N TYR A 396 12.53 -2.48 -19.14
CA TYR A 396 11.82 -3.65 -18.65
C TYR A 396 10.96 -3.37 -17.41
N GLN A 397 11.35 -2.37 -16.61
CA GLN A 397 10.66 -1.96 -15.38
C GLN A 397 9.27 -1.36 -15.67
N PHE A 398 9.00 -0.94 -16.91
CA PHE A 398 7.78 -0.26 -17.35
C PHE A 398 6.89 -1.13 -18.24
N ILE A 399 7.26 -2.39 -18.46
CA ILE A 399 6.57 -3.32 -19.36
C ILE A 399 5.86 -4.37 -18.52
N HIS A 400 4.61 -4.69 -18.85
CA HIS A 400 3.84 -5.72 -18.16
C HIS A 400 3.15 -6.63 -19.17
N LEU A 401 3.11 -7.93 -18.87
CA LEU A 401 2.55 -8.95 -19.77
C LEU A 401 1.02 -8.88 -19.90
N ASN A 402 0.33 -8.38 -18.88
CA ASN A 402 -1.13 -8.30 -18.86
C ASN A 402 -1.63 -7.22 -17.89
N TRP A 403 -2.92 -6.87 -18.02
CA TRP A 403 -3.58 -5.84 -17.21
C TRP A 403 -3.56 -6.14 -15.72
N LEU A 404 -3.67 -7.41 -15.32
CA LEU A 404 -3.62 -7.79 -13.92
C LEU A 404 -2.22 -7.55 -13.33
N HIS A 405 -1.17 -8.02 -14.00
CA HIS A 405 0.22 -7.80 -13.61
C HIS A 405 0.52 -6.30 -13.51
N PHE A 406 0.03 -5.49 -14.45
CA PHE A 406 0.14 -4.04 -14.40
C PHE A 406 -0.61 -3.44 -13.19
N ALA A 407 -1.89 -3.76 -13.01
CA ALA A 407 -2.72 -3.17 -11.95
C ALA A 407 -2.14 -3.42 -10.55
N LEU A 408 -1.60 -4.62 -10.32
CA LEU A 408 -0.99 -4.99 -9.05
C LEU A 408 0.33 -4.27 -8.80
N ASN A 409 1.20 -4.17 -9.81
CA ASN A 409 2.42 -3.37 -9.71
C ASN A 409 2.10 -1.89 -9.51
N TYR A 410 1.10 -1.37 -10.20
CA TYR A 410 0.69 0.02 -10.07
C TYR A 410 0.17 0.33 -8.66
N LEU A 411 -0.68 -0.53 -8.10
CA LEU A 411 -1.19 -0.39 -6.73
C LEU A 411 -0.05 -0.43 -5.70
N ALA A 412 0.84 -1.41 -5.82
CA ALA A 412 1.99 -1.55 -4.93
C ALA A 412 2.96 -0.35 -5.06
N PHE A 413 3.19 0.10 -6.28
CA PHE A 413 4.00 1.28 -6.57
C PHE A 413 3.41 2.52 -5.91
N VAL A 414 2.15 2.88 -6.17
CA VAL A 414 1.54 4.09 -5.62
C VAL A 414 1.60 4.07 -4.08
N THR A 415 1.33 2.91 -3.47
CA THR A 415 1.36 2.76 -2.02
C THR A 415 2.74 3.06 -1.44
N LEU A 416 3.79 2.44 -1.99
CA LEU A 416 5.15 2.58 -1.45
C LEU A 416 5.83 3.88 -1.88
N ALA A 417 5.60 4.32 -3.12
CA ALA A 417 6.18 5.54 -3.65
C ALA A 417 5.68 6.78 -2.91
N VAL A 418 4.40 6.85 -2.52
CA VAL A 418 3.88 7.95 -1.69
C VAL A 418 4.61 8.01 -0.34
N ILE A 419 4.84 6.87 0.30
CA ILE A 419 5.53 6.78 1.58
C ILE A 419 6.97 7.28 1.43
N VAL A 420 7.70 6.73 0.47
CA VAL A 420 9.10 7.08 0.18
C VAL A 420 9.23 8.55 -0.24
N GLU A 421 8.33 9.08 -1.08
CA GLU A 421 8.29 10.48 -1.50
C GLU A 421 8.02 11.41 -0.30
N ASN A 422 7.11 11.04 0.60
CA ASN A 422 6.83 11.85 1.78
C ASN A 422 7.98 11.83 2.80
N MET A 423 8.79 10.77 2.83
CA MET A 423 9.94 10.67 3.73
C MET A 423 11.22 11.29 3.15
N ALA A 424 11.47 11.14 1.85
CA ALA A 424 12.73 11.52 1.21
C ALA A 424 12.58 12.46 0.00
N GLY A 425 11.37 12.67 -0.52
CA GLY A 425 11.08 13.49 -1.69
C GLY A 425 11.13 12.72 -3.02
N ALA A 426 10.51 13.29 -4.06
CA ALA A 426 10.35 12.64 -5.37
C ALA A 426 11.67 12.23 -6.03
N GLY A 427 12.71 13.07 -5.95
CA GLY A 427 14.01 12.77 -6.56
C GLY A 427 14.70 11.54 -5.95
N ALA A 428 14.56 11.34 -4.63
CA ALA A 428 15.05 10.14 -3.98
C ALA A 428 14.20 8.92 -4.34
N MET A 429 12.88 9.07 -4.41
CA MET A 429 11.96 8.00 -4.80
C MET A 429 12.24 7.48 -6.22
N TYR A 430 12.43 8.35 -7.22
CA TYR A 430 12.80 7.93 -8.58
C TYR A 430 14.16 7.26 -8.64
N PHE A 431 15.15 7.84 -7.96
CA PHE A 431 16.48 7.25 -7.92
C PHE A 431 16.45 5.84 -7.34
N ILE A 432 15.78 5.66 -6.20
CA ILE A 432 15.62 4.34 -5.57
C ILE A 432 14.90 3.38 -6.52
N PHE A 433 13.78 3.78 -7.13
CA PHE A 433 13.02 2.94 -8.06
C PHE A 433 13.91 2.47 -9.22
N LEU A 434 14.57 3.38 -9.92
CA LEU A 434 15.39 3.05 -11.09
C LEU A 434 16.64 2.24 -10.71
N PHE A 435 17.32 2.61 -9.63
CA PHE A 435 18.54 1.94 -9.17
C PHE A 435 18.25 0.51 -8.72
N SER A 436 17.21 0.32 -7.90
CA SER A 436 16.80 -1.01 -7.44
C SER A 436 16.31 -1.88 -8.58
N GLY A 437 15.50 -1.35 -9.49
CA GLY A 437 15.10 -2.07 -10.70
C GLY A 437 16.29 -2.46 -11.58
N THR A 438 17.28 -1.58 -11.73
CA THR A 438 18.49 -1.91 -12.49
C THR A 438 19.25 -3.06 -11.85
N LEU A 439 19.43 -3.03 -10.52
CA LEU A 439 20.13 -4.10 -9.80
C LEU A 439 19.34 -5.41 -9.81
N GLY A 440 18.01 -5.35 -9.71
CA GLY A 440 17.12 -6.48 -9.91
C GLY A 440 17.28 -7.10 -11.30
N GLY A 441 17.29 -6.28 -12.35
CA GLY A 441 17.49 -6.74 -13.72
C GLY A 441 18.85 -7.40 -13.93
N LEU A 442 19.92 -6.85 -13.33
CA LEU A 442 21.25 -7.45 -13.37
C LEU A 442 21.30 -8.82 -12.65
N CYS A 443 20.69 -8.93 -11.47
CA CYS A 443 20.59 -10.20 -10.76
C CYS A 443 19.79 -11.23 -11.57
N SER A 444 18.66 -10.82 -12.15
CA SER A 444 17.85 -11.64 -13.04
C SER A 444 18.67 -12.20 -14.21
N VAL A 445 19.35 -11.33 -14.96
CA VAL A 445 20.18 -11.70 -16.10
C VAL A 445 21.34 -12.63 -15.72
N TYR A 446 21.92 -12.42 -14.53
CA TYR A 446 23.04 -13.23 -14.07
C TYR A 446 22.61 -14.65 -13.64
N PHE A 447 21.52 -14.76 -12.87
CA PHE A 447 21.08 -16.04 -12.31
C PHE A 447 20.10 -16.80 -13.23
N ARG A 448 19.40 -16.12 -14.13
CA ARG A 448 18.45 -16.69 -15.10
C ARG A 448 18.70 -16.14 -16.51
N PRO A 449 19.84 -16.46 -17.13
CA PRO A 449 20.25 -15.84 -18.39
C PRO A 449 19.31 -16.15 -19.57
N GLU A 450 18.60 -17.28 -19.56
CA GLU A 450 17.76 -17.71 -20.68
C GLU A 450 16.30 -17.22 -20.61
N THR A 451 15.93 -16.47 -19.56
CA THR A 451 14.55 -16.00 -19.38
C THR A 451 14.38 -14.52 -19.69
N PHE A 452 13.20 -14.16 -20.19
CA PHE A 452 12.81 -12.77 -20.38
C PHE A 452 12.22 -12.19 -19.10
N THR A 453 12.64 -10.98 -18.75
CA THR A 453 12.22 -10.28 -17.53
C THR A 453 11.50 -8.99 -17.89
N VAL A 454 10.32 -8.79 -17.30
CA VAL A 454 9.50 -7.58 -17.41
C VAL A 454 8.77 -7.31 -16.10
N GLY A 455 8.49 -6.04 -15.82
CA GLY A 455 7.67 -5.60 -14.70
C GLY A 455 8.41 -4.74 -13.69
N ALA A 456 7.65 -3.88 -13.01
CA ALA A 456 8.18 -2.94 -12.02
C ALA A 456 8.53 -3.60 -10.66
N SER A 457 8.24 -4.89 -10.48
CA SER A 457 8.23 -5.50 -9.15
C SER A 457 9.58 -5.38 -8.43
N GLY A 458 10.71 -5.62 -9.11
CA GLY A 458 12.04 -5.46 -8.51
C GLY A 458 12.26 -4.04 -7.96
N SER A 459 11.84 -3.02 -8.69
CA SER A 459 11.89 -1.61 -8.28
C SER A 459 11.00 -1.32 -7.07
N ILE A 460 9.82 -1.95 -7.01
CA ILE A 460 8.87 -1.81 -5.91
C ILE A 460 9.39 -2.47 -4.63
N PHE A 461 10.02 -3.66 -4.74
CA PHE A 461 10.74 -4.28 -3.62
C PHE A 461 11.87 -3.38 -3.11
N GLY A 462 12.53 -2.67 -4.02
CA GLY A 462 13.52 -1.65 -3.66
C GLY A 462 12.94 -0.48 -2.87
N LEU A 463 11.81 0.08 -3.31
CA LEU A 463 11.09 1.12 -2.56
C LEU A 463 10.68 0.65 -1.16
N PHE A 464 10.25 -0.60 -1.04
CA PHE A 464 9.91 -1.20 0.25
C PHE A 464 11.13 -1.27 1.17
N ALA A 465 12.24 -1.82 0.70
CA ALA A 465 13.49 -1.91 1.45
C ALA A 465 14.00 -0.52 1.88
N ALA A 466 13.97 0.47 0.98
CA ALA A 466 14.34 1.84 1.29
C ALA A 466 13.40 2.47 2.34
N GLY A 467 12.09 2.19 2.27
CA GLY A 467 11.11 2.61 3.27
C GLY A 467 11.42 2.09 4.67
N ILE A 468 11.83 0.82 4.79
CA ILE A 468 12.30 0.22 6.06
C ILE A 468 13.52 0.98 6.59
N ILE A 469 14.51 1.25 5.73
CA ILE A 469 15.70 2.01 6.11
C ILE A 469 15.33 3.42 6.59
N PHE A 470 14.44 4.11 5.88
CA PHE A 470 14.01 5.45 6.25
C PHE A 470 13.25 5.45 7.57
N TYR A 471 12.48 4.40 7.85
CA TYR A 471 11.78 4.24 9.12
C TYR A 471 12.77 4.10 10.28
N TYR A 472 13.71 3.15 10.20
CA TYR A 472 14.70 2.93 11.26
C TYR A 472 15.71 4.09 11.40
N ALA A 473 16.01 4.78 10.29
CA ALA A 473 16.84 5.99 10.29
C ALA A 473 16.10 7.24 10.81
N LYS A 474 14.81 7.11 11.18
CA LYS A 474 13.95 8.22 11.64
C LYS A 474 13.92 9.39 10.65
N ALA A 475 13.81 9.09 9.35
CA ALA A 475 13.69 10.09 8.30
C ALA A 475 12.47 11.02 8.52
N PRO A 476 12.40 12.21 7.89
CA PRO A 476 11.23 13.06 8.00
C PRO A 476 9.92 12.30 7.76
N ASN A 477 8.87 12.62 8.51
CA ASN A 477 7.56 11.97 8.43
C ASN A 477 7.54 10.45 8.73
N TYR A 478 8.61 9.84 9.26
CA TYR A 478 8.60 8.40 9.55
C TYR A 478 7.49 7.99 10.54
N LYS A 479 7.14 8.87 11.48
CA LYS A 479 6.11 8.61 12.50
C LYS A 479 4.73 8.34 11.88
N TYR A 480 4.38 8.99 10.77
CA TYR A 480 3.12 8.77 10.06
C TYR A 480 3.01 7.35 9.50
N TYR A 481 4.15 6.78 9.11
CA TYR A 481 4.24 5.47 8.48
C TYR A 481 4.75 4.39 9.43
N SER A 482 4.86 4.71 10.73
CA SER A 482 5.39 3.79 11.73
C SER A 482 4.60 2.49 11.85
N LYS A 483 3.28 2.58 11.66
CA LYS A 483 2.40 1.41 11.65
C LYS A 483 2.57 0.55 10.37
N VAL A 484 3.10 1.10 9.27
CA VAL A 484 3.41 0.35 8.04
C VAL A 484 4.62 -0.55 8.25
N PHE A 485 5.68 -0.01 8.86
CA PHE A 485 6.96 -0.69 9.04
C PHE A 485 7.09 -1.39 10.41
N THR A 486 5.97 -1.85 10.98
CA THR A 486 6.02 -2.70 12.17
C THR A 486 6.71 -4.02 11.84
N LYS A 487 7.36 -4.64 12.84
CA LYS A 487 8.04 -5.93 12.66
C LYS A 487 7.10 -7.00 12.08
N ALA A 488 5.83 -7.02 12.53
CA ALA A 488 4.81 -7.94 12.05
C ALA A 488 4.43 -7.71 10.58
N ASN A 489 4.27 -6.46 10.15
CA ASN A 489 3.91 -6.14 8.77
C ASN A 489 5.06 -6.40 7.80
N VAL A 490 6.28 -6.03 8.20
CA VAL A 490 7.50 -6.34 7.43
C VAL A 490 7.68 -7.85 7.28
N PHE A 491 7.53 -8.60 8.37
CA PHE A 491 7.61 -10.06 8.34
C PHE A 491 6.51 -10.69 7.47
N SER A 492 5.26 -10.25 7.61
CA SER A 492 4.14 -10.79 6.84
C SER A 492 4.29 -10.56 5.33
N LEU A 493 4.77 -9.37 4.93
CA LEU A 493 5.06 -9.05 3.55
C LEU A 493 6.22 -9.88 2.98
N ILE A 494 7.32 -10.03 3.72
CA ILE A 494 8.43 -10.89 3.30
C ILE A 494 7.96 -12.34 3.15
N PHE A 495 7.22 -12.85 4.14
CA PHE A 495 6.70 -14.21 4.14
C PHE A 495 5.79 -14.49 2.95
N ILE A 496 4.82 -13.59 2.68
CA ILE A 496 3.92 -13.75 1.53
C ILE A 496 4.67 -13.69 0.19
N ASN A 497 5.65 -12.79 0.05
CA ASN A 497 6.39 -12.69 -1.21
C ASN A 497 7.28 -13.92 -1.46
N VAL A 498 7.87 -14.48 -0.40
CA VAL A 498 8.57 -15.77 -0.47
C VAL A 498 7.58 -16.89 -0.85
N LEU A 499 6.40 -16.93 -0.23
CA LEU A 499 5.36 -17.92 -0.52
C LEU A 499 4.89 -17.86 -1.99
N ILE A 500 4.60 -16.66 -2.50
CA ILE A 500 4.20 -16.41 -3.89
C ILE A 500 5.24 -16.98 -4.86
N THR A 501 6.51 -16.80 -4.55
CA THR A 501 7.63 -17.26 -5.39
C THR A 501 7.67 -18.78 -5.51
N PHE A 502 7.30 -19.52 -4.45
CA PHE A 502 7.22 -20.99 -4.49
C PHE A 502 5.93 -21.51 -5.13
N VAL A 503 4.86 -20.73 -5.15
CA VAL A 503 3.57 -21.17 -5.70
C VAL A 503 3.42 -20.89 -7.19
N PHE A 504 4.06 -19.84 -7.72
CA PHE A 504 3.90 -19.44 -9.12
C PHE A 504 5.16 -19.66 -9.96
N PRO A 505 5.17 -20.66 -10.86
CA PRO A 505 6.20 -20.74 -11.89
C PRO A 505 6.07 -19.50 -12.79
N ASN A 506 7.19 -18.89 -13.15
CA ASN A 506 7.33 -17.63 -13.91
C ASN A 506 7.47 -16.32 -13.10
N ILE A 507 7.60 -16.38 -11.78
CA ILE A 507 8.04 -15.22 -10.99
C ILE A 507 9.57 -15.17 -10.95
N ASP A 508 10.12 -13.98 -11.18
CA ASP A 508 11.56 -13.76 -11.13
C ASP A 508 12.04 -13.37 -9.72
N ILE A 509 12.41 -14.39 -8.95
CA ILE A 509 12.96 -14.24 -7.59
C ILE A 509 14.23 -13.40 -7.56
N TYR A 510 15.10 -13.53 -8.56
CA TYR A 510 16.41 -12.86 -8.55
C TYR A 510 16.24 -11.36 -8.82
N SER A 511 15.26 -10.98 -9.64
CA SER A 511 14.86 -9.58 -9.77
C SER A 511 14.35 -8.98 -8.46
N HIS A 512 13.56 -9.73 -7.68
CA HIS A 512 13.06 -9.26 -6.39
C HIS A 512 14.17 -9.15 -5.33
N LEU A 513 15.06 -10.14 -5.25
CA LEU A 513 16.20 -10.14 -4.32
C LEU A 513 17.19 -9.01 -4.68
N GLY A 514 17.55 -8.89 -5.96
CA GLY A 514 18.41 -7.82 -6.44
C GLY A 514 17.80 -6.43 -6.24
N GLY A 515 16.49 -6.30 -6.48
CA GLY A 515 15.72 -5.09 -6.20
C GLY A 515 15.70 -4.71 -4.72
N THR A 516 15.44 -5.68 -3.84
CA THR A 516 15.47 -5.49 -2.37
C THR A 516 16.85 -5.03 -1.92
N PHE A 517 17.91 -5.68 -2.39
CA PHE A 517 19.29 -5.30 -2.07
C PHE A 517 19.63 -3.91 -2.62
N GLY A 518 19.20 -3.59 -3.85
CA GLY A 518 19.40 -2.27 -4.46
C GLY A 518 18.66 -1.16 -3.71
N GLY A 519 17.46 -1.45 -3.21
CA GLY A 519 16.68 -0.56 -2.35
C GLY A 519 17.34 -0.32 -0.99
N PHE A 520 17.90 -1.36 -0.38
CA PHE A 520 18.69 -1.24 0.84
C PHE A 520 19.91 -0.32 0.63
N LEU A 521 20.70 -0.55 -0.42
CA LEU A 521 21.89 0.24 -0.73
C LEU A 521 21.54 1.70 -1.05
N SER A 522 20.58 1.93 -1.94
CA SER A 522 20.16 3.28 -2.31
C SER A 522 19.48 4.03 -1.16
N GLY A 523 18.69 3.34 -0.32
CA GLY A 523 18.13 3.91 0.91
C GLY A 523 19.21 4.35 1.90
N CYS A 524 20.20 3.51 2.15
CA CYS A 524 21.36 3.85 2.99
C CYS A 524 22.13 5.05 2.41
N LEU A 525 22.36 5.07 1.10
CA LEU A 525 23.02 6.18 0.41
C LEU A 525 22.24 7.49 0.56
N VAL A 526 20.91 7.49 0.36
CA VAL A 526 20.08 8.69 0.50
C VAL A 526 20.13 9.24 1.93
N ILE A 527 20.06 8.37 2.95
CA ILE A 527 20.19 8.79 4.36
C ILE A 527 21.57 9.37 4.62
N LEU A 528 22.63 8.75 4.10
CA LEU A 528 23.99 9.24 4.24
C LEU A 528 24.14 10.63 3.60
N LEU A 529 23.62 10.83 2.39
CA LEU A 529 23.63 12.11 1.69
C LEU A 529 22.85 13.18 2.46
N PHE A 530 21.71 12.86 3.05
CA PHE A 530 20.95 13.81 3.88
C PHE A 530 21.66 14.14 5.20
N LYS A 531 22.42 13.21 5.77
CA LYS A 531 23.27 13.49 6.94
C LYS A 531 24.44 14.41 6.60
N ILE A 532 25.15 14.14 5.50
CA ILE A 532 26.30 14.94 5.04
C ILE A 532 25.85 16.35 4.60
N PHE A 533 24.78 16.44 3.82
CA PHE A 533 24.31 17.70 3.22
C PHE A 533 23.05 18.24 3.91
N LYS A 534 23.02 18.21 5.25
CA LYS A 534 21.82 18.53 6.06
C LYS A 534 21.15 19.85 5.69
N THR A 535 21.92 20.92 5.47
CA THR A 535 21.42 22.25 5.08
C THR A 535 21.06 22.37 3.58
N LYS A 536 21.52 21.42 2.76
CA LYS A 536 21.33 21.37 1.31
C LYS A 536 20.47 20.17 0.87
N ALA A 537 19.60 19.65 1.74
CA ALA A 537 18.76 18.48 1.43
C ALA A 537 17.90 18.67 0.15
N ASN A 538 17.43 19.89 -0.12
CA ASN A 538 16.70 20.20 -1.36
C ASN A 538 17.59 20.12 -2.61
N LEU A 539 18.87 20.45 -2.50
CA LEU A 539 19.84 20.29 -3.60
C LEU A 539 20.05 18.80 -3.88
N VAL A 540 20.26 17.97 -2.84
CA VAL A 540 20.39 16.51 -2.98
C VAL A 540 19.18 15.94 -3.72
N LYS A 541 17.95 16.30 -3.31
CA LYS A 541 16.72 15.85 -3.98
C LYS A 541 16.68 16.25 -5.45
N LYS A 542 17.07 17.48 -5.79
CA LYS A 542 17.14 17.95 -7.19
C LYS A 542 18.22 17.20 -7.98
N THR A 543 19.39 16.96 -7.40
CA THR A 543 20.47 16.22 -8.04
C THR A 543 20.05 14.78 -8.35
N LEU A 544 19.43 14.08 -7.39
CA LEU A 544 18.91 12.72 -7.60
C LEU A 544 17.82 12.69 -8.68
N MET A 545 16.96 13.71 -8.72
CA MET A 545 15.99 13.89 -9.81
C MET A 545 16.67 14.04 -11.17
N THR A 546 17.66 14.94 -11.28
CA THR A 546 18.40 15.17 -12.53
C THR A 546 19.14 13.92 -12.99
N ILE A 547 19.75 13.17 -12.08
CA ILE A 547 20.41 11.89 -12.39
C ILE A 547 19.38 10.89 -12.92
N SER A 548 18.24 10.75 -12.25
CA SER A 548 17.17 9.83 -12.66
C SER A 548 16.64 10.17 -14.06
N LEU A 549 16.39 11.45 -14.32
CA LEU A 549 15.97 11.93 -15.64
C LEU A 549 17.06 11.70 -16.70
N GLY A 550 18.33 11.94 -16.36
CA GLY A 550 19.46 11.68 -17.24
C GLY A 550 19.56 10.20 -17.63
N ILE A 551 19.40 9.27 -16.67
CA ILE A 551 19.37 7.83 -16.94
C ILE A 551 18.22 7.47 -17.88
N MET A 552 17.02 8.00 -17.63
CA MET A 552 15.86 7.74 -18.51
C MET A 552 16.08 8.30 -19.92
N LEU A 553 16.61 9.52 -20.04
CA LEU A 553 16.91 10.14 -21.33
C LEU A 553 18.00 9.39 -22.09
N LEU A 554 19.05 8.91 -21.41
CA LEU A 554 20.10 8.09 -22.03
C LEU A 554 19.56 6.75 -22.51
N ALA A 555 18.75 6.06 -21.69
CA ALA A 555 18.10 4.82 -22.08
C ALA A 555 17.16 5.03 -23.28
N PHE A 556 16.34 6.08 -23.25
CA PHE A 556 15.45 6.43 -24.36
C PHE A 556 16.24 6.80 -25.63
N SER A 557 17.31 7.57 -25.49
CA SER A 557 18.17 7.96 -26.62
C SER A 557 18.87 6.74 -27.22
N GLN A 558 19.33 5.80 -26.40
CA GLN A 558 19.91 4.55 -26.89
C GLN A 558 18.85 3.69 -27.58
N HIS A 559 17.65 3.58 -27.01
CA HIS A 559 16.53 2.89 -27.65
C HIS A 559 16.19 3.50 -29.02
N LEU A 560 16.10 4.83 -29.11
CA LEU A 560 15.87 5.53 -30.38
C LEU A 560 17.04 5.37 -31.34
N TYR A 561 18.28 5.48 -30.88
CA TYR A 561 19.47 5.32 -31.71
C TYR A 561 19.52 3.92 -32.33
N LEU A 562 19.33 2.88 -31.50
CA LEU A 562 19.30 1.49 -31.98
C LEU A 562 18.07 1.23 -32.86
N GLY A 563 16.91 1.78 -32.48
CA GLY A 563 15.65 1.62 -33.22
C GLY A 563 15.62 2.33 -34.58
N PHE A 564 16.10 3.58 -34.67
CA PHE A 564 16.14 4.36 -35.92
C PHE A 564 17.27 3.94 -36.85
N ASN A 565 18.44 3.56 -36.33
CA ASN A 565 19.54 3.15 -37.18
C ASN A 565 19.34 1.72 -37.68
N ASN A 566 18.99 0.75 -36.82
CA ASN A 566 19.27 -0.66 -37.12
C ASN A 566 18.17 -1.67 -36.74
N GLY A 567 17.10 -1.28 -36.04
CA GLY A 567 16.17 -2.28 -35.49
C GLY A 567 16.89 -3.29 -34.57
N PHE A 568 16.23 -4.39 -34.20
CA PHE A 568 16.84 -5.42 -33.36
C PHE A 568 16.85 -6.75 -34.10
N TYR A 569 17.90 -7.56 -33.96
CA TYR A 569 17.84 -8.95 -34.42
C TYR A 569 16.72 -9.69 -33.65
N PRO A 570 15.88 -10.51 -34.31
CA PRO A 570 15.96 -10.94 -35.70
C PRO A 570 15.08 -10.13 -36.68
N PHE A 571 14.61 -8.94 -36.31
CA PHE A 571 13.74 -8.09 -37.14
C PHE A 571 14.47 -7.40 -38.29
N LYS A 572 15.70 -6.94 -38.05
CA LYS A 572 16.56 -6.34 -39.07
C LYS A 572 17.98 -6.92 -38.95
N VAL A 573 18.56 -7.22 -40.11
CA VAL A 573 19.93 -7.74 -40.27
C VAL A 573 20.72 -6.65 -41.00
N ASP A 574 21.65 -6.01 -40.31
CA ASP A 574 22.40 -4.85 -40.82
C ASP A 574 23.41 -5.21 -41.92
N GLY A 575 23.78 -6.48 -42.00
CA GLY A 575 24.75 -7.00 -42.95
C GLY A 575 24.97 -8.48 -42.71
N TYR A 576 25.59 -9.12 -43.68
CA TYR A 576 26.00 -10.51 -43.60
C TYR A 576 27.52 -10.59 -43.61
N LYS A 577 28.07 -11.48 -42.79
CA LYS A 577 29.46 -11.88 -42.88
C LYS A 577 29.56 -13.33 -43.33
N THR A 578 30.45 -13.56 -44.28
CA THR A 578 30.78 -14.89 -44.75
C THR A 578 31.70 -15.57 -43.74
N ILE A 579 31.25 -16.71 -43.21
CA ILE A 579 32.06 -17.63 -42.42
C ILE A 579 32.38 -18.81 -43.32
N SER A 580 33.66 -18.95 -43.66
CA SER A 580 34.17 -20.06 -44.46
C SER A 580 34.87 -21.07 -43.57
N ALA A 581 34.71 -22.35 -43.91
CA ALA A 581 35.49 -23.40 -43.28
C ALA A 581 36.98 -23.30 -43.64
N PRO A 582 37.87 -23.92 -42.83
CA PRO A 582 39.28 -24.04 -43.18
C PRO A 582 39.43 -24.62 -44.60
N GLU A 583 40.33 -24.06 -45.41
CA GLU A 583 40.54 -24.39 -46.84
C GLU A 583 39.43 -23.95 -47.82
N ASN A 584 38.48 -23.08 -47.43
CA ASN A 584 37.44 -22.51 -48.32
C ASN A 584 36.54 -23.55 -49.04
N ARG A 585 36.42 -24.77 -48.51
CA ARG A 585 35.61 -25.83 -49.14
C ARG A 585 34.09 -25.58 -49.10
N TYR A 586 33.63 -24.68 -48.22
CA TYR A 586 32.25 -24.23 -48.11
C TYR A 586 32.20 -22.92 -47.30
N ALA A 587 31.16 -22.11 -47.54
CA ALA A 587 30.97 -20.81 -46.92
C ALA A 587 29.48 -20.57 -46.58
N ALA A 588 29.21 -19.85 -45.50
CA ALA A 588 27.84 -19.45 -45.16
C ALA A 588 27.82 -18.00 -44.66
N GLU A 589 26.75 -17.29 -45.01
CA GLU A 589 26.53 -15.91 -44.66
C GLU A 589 25.64 -15.80 -43.42
N PHE A 590 26.24 -15.39 -42.31
CA PHE A 590 25.51 -15.14 -41.07
C PHE A 590 25.29 -13.65 -40.88
N PRO A 591 24.21 -13.22 -40.20
CA PRO A 591 24.10 -11.84 -39.74
C PRO A 591 25.41 -11.42 -39.06
N GLU A 592 25.91 -10.21 -39.33
CA GLU A 592 27.17 -9.71 -38.73
C GLU A 592 27.21 -9.84 -37.21
N SER A 593 26.03 -9.77 -36.64
CA SER A 593 25.67 -9.87 -35.26
C SER A 593 26.08 -11.23 -34.64
N TRP A 594 26.02 -12.33 -35.39
CA TRP A 594 26.38 -13.68 -34.91
C TRP A 594 27.88 -13.85 -34.67
N HIS A 595 28.33 -14.60 -33.67
CA HIS A 595 29.75 -14.76 -33.35
C HIS A 595 30.26 -16.18 -33.58
N LEU A 596 31.45 -16.33 -34.17
CA LEU A 596 32.10 -17.64 -34.31
C LEU A 596 32.54 -18.14 -32.92
N ARG A 597 32.01 -19.28 -32.45
CA ARG A 597 32.23 -19.80 -31.09
C ARG A 597 33.64 -20.37 -30.93
N GLN A 598 34.12 -21.16 -31.88
CA GLN A 598 35.52 -21.59 -31.99
C GLN A 598 35.76 -22.22 -33.36
N LYS A 599 37.00 -22.16 -33.86
CA LYS A 599 37.42 -22.88 -35.06
C LYS A 599 37.60 -24.36 -34.67
N GLU A 600 36.50 -25.11 -34.61
CA GLU A 600 36.57 -26.58 -34.54
C GLU A 600 37.19 -27.12 -35.84
N ASN A 601 37.59 -28.40 -35.85
CA ASN A 601 38.42 -29.05 -36.86
C ASN A 601 38.06 -28.73 -38.33
N ILE A 602 38.93 -29.12 -39.27
CA ILE A 602 38.92 -28.86 -40.73
C ILE A 602 37.55 -29.08 -41.43
N TRP A 603 36.61 -29.76 -40.77
CA TRP A 603 35.31 -30.20 -41.29
C TRP A 603 34.08 -29.48 -40.71
N THR A 604 34.24 -28.62 -39.69
CA THR A 604 33.11 -28.05 -38.94
C THR A 604 33.32 -26.60 -38.53
N PHE A 605 32.25 -25.79 -38.49
CA PHE A 605 32.27 -24.50 -37.80
C PHE A 605 30.99 -24.32 -36.97
N SER A 606 31.09 -23.56 -35.87
CA SER A 606 29.99 -23.24 -34.97
C SER A 606 29.85 -21.72 -34.80
N VAL A 607 28.62 -21.23 -34.93
CA VAL A 607 28.28 -19.81 -34.85
C VAL A 607 27.12 -19.60 -33.88
N ASP A 608 27.23 -18.61 -33.01
CA ASP A 608 26.23 -18.27 -31.99
C ASP A 608 25.49 -16.98 -32.34
N GLY A 609 24.16 -17.04 -32.27
CA GLY A 609 23.26 -15.89 -32.40
C GLY A 609 22.93 -15.20 -31.07
N SER A 610 22.15 -14.12 -31.15
CA SER A 610 21.82 -13.26 -30.00
C SER A 610 20.89 -13.89 -28.99
N PHE A 611 20.24 -15.01 -29.28
CA PHE A 611 19.23 -15.61 -28.42
C PHE A 611 19.63 -16.99 -27.91
N GLY A 612 20.84 -17.45 -28.21
CA GLY A 612 21.27 -18.81 -27.85
C GLY A 612 20.87 -19.88 -28.82
N ASP A 613 20.36 -19.44 -29.96
CA ASP A 613 20.58 -20.10 -31.21
C ASP A 613 22.09 -20.31 -31.45
N SER A 614 22.48 -21.55 -31.73
CA SER A 614 23.77 -21.89 -32.29
C SER A 614 23.59 -22.75 -33.54
N PHE A 615 24.36 -22.43 -34.57
CA PHE A 615 24.38 -23.15 -35.83
C PHE A 615 25.72 -23.87 -35.97
N HIS A 616 25.65 -25.18 -36.16
CA HIS A 616 26.78 -26.07 -36.37
C HIS A 616 26.68 -26.65 -37.77
N PHE A 617 27.67 -26.37 -38.61
CA PHE A 617 27.73 -27.00 -39.93
C PHE A 617 28.64 -28.23 -39.86
N LEU A 618 28.11 -29.40 -40.24
CA LEU A 618 28.78 -30.69 -40.11
C LEU A 618 28.91 -31.35 -41.49
N ARG A 619 30.10 -31.38 -42.08
CA ARG A 619 30.30 -32.09 -43.34
C ARG A 619 30.70 -33.55 -43.09
N PHE A 620 29.77 -34.46 -43.36
CA PHE A 620 30.05 -35.90 -43.54
C PHE A 620 29.99 -36.26 -45.03
N GLY A 621 30.46 -37.45 -45.42
CA GLY A 621 30.35 -37.96 -46.79
C GLY A 621 28.88 -38.07 -47.26
N ASP A 622 28.62 -38.76 -48.37
CA ASP A 622 27.34 -38.71 -49.10
C ASP A 622 26.05 -39.08 -48.32
N THR A 623 26.16 -39.44 -47.03
CA THR A 623 25.05 -39.63 -46.07
C THR A 623 25.48 -39.29 -44.64
N LEU A 624 24.58 -38.69 -43.83
CA LEU A 624 24.69 -38.76 -42.36
C LEU A 624 24.59 -40.25 -42.00
N ASP A 625 25.72 -40.88 -41.65
CA ASP A 625 25.78 -42.31 -41.37
C ASP A 625 24.84 -42.68 -40.21
N GLU A 626 24.17 -43.85 -40.30
CA GLU A 626 23.31 -44.38 -39.21
C GLU A 626 24.11 -44.49 -37.91
N ASP A 627 25.40 -44.76 -37.99
CA ASP A 627 26.33 -44.81 -36.86
C ASP A 627 26.51 -43.43 -36.18
N PHE A 628 26.47 -42.32 -36.91
CA PHE A 628 26.57 -40.97 -36.33
C PHE A 628 25.28 -40.54 -35.64
N VAL A 629 24.13 -40.83 -36.26
CA VAL A 629 22.82 -40.60 -35.62
C VAL A 629 22.72 -41.42 -34.34
N ALA A 630 23.13 -42.69 -34.38
CA ALA A 630 23.17 -43.56 -33.20
C ALA A 630 24.19 -43.10 -32.14
N GLU A 631 25.38 -42.61 -32.52
CA GLU A 631 26.37 -42.07 -31.59
C GLU A 631 25.90 -40.75 -30.95
N PHE A 632 25.24 -39.88 -31.71
CA PHE A 632 24.60 -38.66 -31.21
C PHE A 632 23.45 -39.00 -30.26
N GLU A 633 22.58 -39.94 -30.63
CA GLU A 633 21.53 -40.47 -29.77
C GLU A 633 22.10 -41.07 -28.49
N LYS A 634 23.24 -41.75 -28.54
CA LYS A 634 23.93 -42.35 -27.37
C LYS A 634 24.63 -41.32 -26.46
N ILE A 635 25.22 -40.28 -27.02
CA ILE A 635 25.71 -39.10 -26.25
C ILE A 635 24.53 -38.44 -25.54
N ALA A 636 23.36 -38.51 -26.15
CA ALA A 636 22.20 -37.77 -25.72
C ALA A 636 21.19 -38.62 -24.91
N GLU A 637 21.34 -39.96 -24.87
CA GLU A 637 20.68 -40.91 -23.95
C GLU A 637 20.99 -40.60 -22.46
N MET A 638 22.07 -39.86 -22.18
CA MET A 638 22.38 -39.36 -20.84
C MET A 638 21.43 -38.22 -20.38
N ALA A 639 20.60 -37.69 -21.28
CA ALA A 639 19.57 -36.68 -21.03
C ALA A 639 18.18 -37.28 -21.28
N VAL A 640 17.26 -37.11 -20.34
CA VAL A 640 15.93 -37.75 -20.40
C VAL A 640 15.15 -37.21 -21.61
N LEU A 641 14.88 -38.06 -22.60
CA LEU A 641 14.27 -37.68 -23.89
C LEU A 641 12.75 -37.93 -23.93
N LYS A 642 11.98 -36.89 -24.24
CA LYS A 642 10.80 -37.02 -25.10
C LYS A 642 11.24 -36.73 -26.54
N ALA A 643 11.91 -37.67 -27.20
CA ALA A 643 12.14 -37.58 -28.64
C ALA A 643 10.80 -37.79 -29.36
N LYS A 644 10.42 -36.87 -30.24
CA LYS A 644 9.27 -37.05 -31.13
C LYS A 644 9.78 -36.90 -32.55
N GLU A 645 9.84 -38.01 -33.28
CA GLU A 645 10.11 -37.99 -34.71
C GLU A 645 8.93 -37.30 -35.41
N GLU A 646 9.05 -36.01 -35.69
CA GLU A 646 8.12 -35.30 -36.55
C GLU A 646 8.77 -35.12 -37.93
N THR A 647 8.39 -35.98 -38.87
CA THR A 647 8.60 -35.76 -40.31
C THR A 647 7.62 -34.70 -40.79
N GLY A 648 7.82 -33.46 -40.34
CA GLY A 648 6.91 -32.34 -40.55
C GLY A 648 7.63 -31.11 -41.05
N THR A 649 7.49 -30.82 -42.34
CA THR A 649 7.99 -29.64 -43.06
C THR A 649 7.52 -28.28 -42.52
N SER A 650 6.74 -28.20 -41.44
CA SER A 650 6.04 -26.96 -41.10
C SER A 650 6.87 -25.93 -40.33
N LEU A 651 7.86 -26.33 -39.53
CA LEU A 651 8.53 -25.45 -38.55
C LEU A 651 9.62 -24.53 -39.12
N LEU A 652 10.31 -24.96 -40.18
CA LEU A 652 11.44 -24.21 -40.74
C LEU A 652 11.03 -23.06 -41.69
N GLY A 653 9.78 -23.06 -42.19
CA GLY A 653 9.27 -22.08 -43.14
C GLY A 653 9.86 -22.22 -44.56
N ASP A 654 9.11 -21.80 -45.57
CA ASP A 654 9.42 -22.04 -46.99
C ASP A 654 10.79 -21.49 -47.42
N ASN A 655 11.19 -20.34 -46.88
CA ASN A 655 12.47 -19.70 -47.22
C ASN A 655 13.70 -20.52 -46.76
N PHE A 656 13.63 -21.15 -45.59
CA PHE A 656 14.75 -21.93 -45.06
C PHE A 656 14.85 -23.31 -45.75
N GLN A 657 13.71 -23.88 -46.14
CA GLN A 657 13.68 -25.12 -46.94
C GLN A 657 14.24 -24.92 -48.34
N ASN A 658 13.89 -23.80 -48.99
CA ASN A 658 14.45 -23.44 -50.30
C ASN A 658 15.97 -23.20 -50.24
N LEU A 659 16.48 -22.75 -49.09
CA LEU A 659 17.89 -22.43 -48.87
C LEU A 659 18.76 -23.69 -48.73
N LEU A 660 18.35 -24.64 -47.88
CA LEU A 660 19.15 -25.84 -47.59
C LEU A 660 18.79 -27.07 -48.44
N LYS A 661 17.60 -27.10 -49.06
CA LYS A 661 17.06 -28.28 -49.78
C LYS A 661 17.25 -29.58 -48.99
N PRO A 662 16.73 -29.64 -47.75
CA PRO A 662 16.97 -30.78 -46.87
C PRO A 662 16.33 -32.07 -47.41
N LYS A 663 17.06 -33.18 -47.36
CA LYS A 663 16.55 -34.54 -47.64
C LYS A 663 15.66 -35.02 -46.50
N LYS A 664 16.11 -34.84 -45.26
CA LYS A 664 15.41 -35.19 -44.02
C LYS A 664 15.75 -34.18 -42.92
N ILE A 665 14.82 -33.99 -41.98
CA ILE A 665 15.00 -33.14 -40.80
C ILE A 665 14.55 -33.96 -39.59
N TYR A 666 15.41 -34.05 -38.59
CA TYR A 666 15.14 -34.63 -37.29
C TYR A 666 15.06 -33.52 -36.26
N GLN A 667 14.05 -33.56 -35.40
CA GLN A 667 13.84 -32.60 -34.33
C GLN A 667 13.91 -33.31 -32.99
N TYR A 668 14.78 -32.83 -32.10
CA TYR A 668 14.97 -33.39 -30.77
C TYR A 668 14.76 -32.30 -29.72
N LEU A 669 13.87 -32.55 -28.75
CA LEU A 669 13.71 -31.71 -27.57
C LEU A 669 14.33 -32.43 -26.37
N TRP A 670 15.45 -31.90 -25.90
CA TRP A 670 16.16 -32.38 -24.73
C TRP A 670 15.65 -31.67 -23.49
N ASP A 671 15.40 -32.41 -22.41
CA ASP A 671 15.08 -31.85 -21.10
C ASP A 671 16.22 -32.11 -20.12
N PHE A 672 17.00 -31.06 -19.84
CA PHE A 672 18.02 -31.08 -18.81
C PHE A 672 17.45 -30.41 -17.55
N GLY A 673 16.71 -31.19 -16.77
CA GLY A 673 16.22 -30.76 -15.47
C GLY A 673 17.39 -30.50 -14.52
N LYS A 674 17.51 -29.27 -13.99
CA LYS A 674 18.40 -29.02 -12.85
C LYS A 674 17.69 -29.35 -11.51
N PRO A 675 18.44 -29.78 -10.47
CA PRO A 675 17.88 -30.10 -9.14
C PRO A 675 17.09 -28.96 -8.48
N ASP A 676 17.36 -27.72 -8.88
CA ASP A 676 16.83 -26.45 -8.39
C ASP A 676 15.47 -26.06 -9.01
N GLY A 677 14.84 -26.95 -9.78
CA GLY A 677 13.49 -26.74 -10.33
C GLY A 677 13.46 -25.92 -11.63
N PHE A 678 14.62 -25.67 -12.23
CA PHE A 678 14.76 -25.01 -13.53
C PHE A 678 15.20 -26.04 -14.57
N SER A 679 14.34 -26.30 -15.57
CA SER A 679 14.69 -27.13 -16.72
C SER A 679 15.25 -26.24 -17.82
N VAL A 680 16.46 -26.57 -18.29
CA VAL A 680 17.00 -26.00 -19.54
C VAL A 680 16.67 -27.01 -20.62
N HIS A 681 15.96 -26.57 -21.65
CA HIS A 681 15.63 -27.40 -22.77
C HIS A 681 16.53 -27.04 -23.96
N PHE A 682 17.00 -28.05 -24.68
CA PHE A 682 17.65 -27.82 -25.96
C PHE A 682 16.73 -28.32 -27.05
N LEU A 683 16.48 -27.48 -28.05
CA LEU A 683 15.77 -27.88 -29.25
C LEU A 683 16.78 -28.00 -30.38
N ASP A 684 17.09 -29.23 -30.75
CA ASP A 684 18.03 -29.55 -31.81
C ASP A 684 17.28 -29.90 -33.09
N TYR A 685 17.70 -29.30 -34.20
CA TYR A 685 17.34 -29.68 -35.56
C TYR A 685 18.57 -30.29 -36.22
N LEU A 686 18.53 -31.58 -36.54
CA LEU A 686 19.52 -32.25 -37.37
C LEU A 686 18.98 -32.35 -38.79
N ILE A 687 19.71 -31.80 -39.75
CA ILE A 687 19.26 -31.63 -41.12
C ILE A 687 20.20 -32.39 -42.04
N GLU A 688 19.64 -33.33 -42.80
CA GLU A 688 20.34 -34.09 -43.82
C GLU A 688 20.32 -33.32 -45.15
N LEU A 689 21.49 -33.11 -45.74
CA LEU A 689 21.69 -32.39 -47.01
C LEU A 689 22.21 -33.37 -48.08
N GLU A 690 22.26 -32.94 -49.35
CA GLU A 690 22.78 -33.79 -50.43
C GLU A 690 24.23 -34.26 -50.20
N ASN A 691 25.09 -33.38 -49.67
CA ASN A 691 26.53 -33.61 -49.47
C ASN A 691 27.00 -33.23 -48.03
N GLY A 692 26.25 -33.63 -47.00
CA GLY A 692 26.60 -33.41 -45.59
C GLY A 692 25.39 -33.21 -44.66
N GLY A 693 25.60 -32.57 -43.51
CA GLY A 693 24.55 -32.27 -42.54
C GLY A 693 24.69 -30.90 -41.87
N ALA A 694 23.60 -30.42 -41.30
CA ALA A 694 23.60 -29.23 -40.45
C ALA A 694 22.90 -29.55 -39.13
N TRP A 695 23.42 -28.97 -38.05
CA TRP A 695 22.85 -29.10 -36.73
C TRP A 695 22.59 -27.72 -36.15
N ILE A 696 21.33 -27.42 -35.83
CA ILE A 696 20.91 -26.15 -35.26
C ILE A 696 20.39 -26.43 -33.86
N ARG A 697 20.97 -25.76 -32.87
CA ARG A 697 20.54 -25.86 -31.48
C ARG A 697 19.91 -24.54 -31.05
N PHE A 698 18.75 -24.62 -30.42
CA PHE A 698 18.16 -23.52 -29.67
C PHE A 698 18.15 -23.86 -28.19
N VAL A 699 18.59 -22.93 -27.35
CA VAL A 699 18.42 -23.03 -25.90
C VAL A 699 17.08 -22.42 -25.51
N LEU A 700 16.22 -23.21 -24.87
CA LEU A 700 14.88 -22.79 -24.45
C LEU A 700 14.74 -22.94 -22.92
N PRO A 701 14.13 -21.96 -22.22
CA PRO A 701 13.88 -22.04 -20.79
C PRO A 701 12.63 -22.84 -20.41
N THR A 702 11.91 -23.40 -21.40
CA THR A 702 10.67 -24.19 -21.22
C THR A 702 10.53 -25.23 -22.33
N ASP A 703 9.85 -26.33 -22.03
CA ASP A 703 9.42 -27.36 -22.98
C ASP A 703 8.30 -26.89 -23.92
N ASN A 704 7.70 -25.73 -23.67
CA ASN A 704 6.67 -25.15 -24.52
C ASN A 704 7.26 -24.48 -25.79
N ILE A 705 7.63 -25.30 -26.76
CA ILE A 705 8.19 -24.89 -28.06
C ILE A 705 7.28 -23.85 -28.76
N SER A 706 5.95 -23.98 -28.64
CA SER A 706 5.00 -23.10 -29.35
C SER A 706 5.15 -21.61 -28.99
N SER A 707 5.65 -21.30 -27.79
CA SER A 707 5.86 -19.90 -27.36
C SER A 707 7.07 -19.26 -28.04
N TYR A 708 8.04 -20.08 -28.45
CA TYR A 708 9.30 -19.66 -29.08
C TYR A 708 9.28 -19.84 -30.60
N GLU A 709 8.29 -20.53 -31.14
CA GLU A 709 8.17 -20.81 -32.57
C GLU A 709 8.24 -19.54 -33.45
N PRO A 710 7.54 -18.42 -33.13
CA PRO A 710 7.65 -17.20 -33.94
C PRO A 710 9.09 -16.65 -33.97
N LEU A 711 9.79 -16.71 -32.83
CA LEU A 711 11.18 -16.27 -32.72
C LEU A 711 12.11 -17.18 -33.52
N ILE A 712 11.98 -18.50 -33.37
CA ILE A 712 12.76 -19.51 -34.10
C ILE A 712 12.59 -19.33 -35.61
N ARG A 713 11.34 -19.23 -36.09
CA ARG A 713 11.04 -18.99 -37.51
C ARG A 713 11.70 -17.71 -38.02
N LYS A 714 11.65 -16.63 -37.23
CA LYS A 714 12.24 -15.35 -37.61
C LYS A 714 13.78 -15.42 -37.66
N ILE A 715 14.42 -16.06 -36.69
CA ILE A 715 15.86 -16.35 -36.67
C ILE A 715 16.27 -17.15 -37.91
N LEU A 716 15.60 -18.28 -38.19
CA LEU A 716 15.93 -19.14 -39.33
C LEU A 716 15.74 -18.41 -40.66
N SER A 717 14.70 -17.59 -40.79
CA SER A 717 14.46 -16.77 -41.99
C SER A 717 15.55 -15.72 -42.26
N SER A 718 16.38 -15.41 -41.25
CA SER A 718 17.44 -14.42 -41.36
C SER A 718 18.76 -15.00 -41.87
N LEU A 719 18.94 -16.32 -41.87
CA LEU A 719 20.18 -17.00 -42.28
C LEU A 719 20.31 -17.04 -43.82
N ARG A 720 21.53 -16.90 -44.33
CA ARG A 720 21.86 -17.08 -45.75
C ARG A 720 22.98 -18.11 -45.87
N ILE A 721 22.72 -19.24 -46.49
CA ILE A 721 23.72 -20.32 -46.60
C ILE A 721 23.97 -20.53 -48.09
N ASN A 722 25.23 -20.41 -48.51
CA ASN A 722 25.63 -20.60 -49.90
C ASN A 722 26.65 -21.75 -49.97
N ILE A 723 26.13 -22.96 -50.08
CA ILE A 723 26.95 -24.17 -50.17
C ILE A 723 27.41 -24.30 -51.63
N SER A 724 28.68 -23.98 -51.88
CA SER A 724 29.32 -24.11 -53.20
C SER A 724 29.76 -25.53 -53.49
#